data_AF-A0A2I2F067-F1
#
_entry.id   AF-A0A2I2F067-F1
#
_cell.length_a   1.000
_cell.length_b   1.000
_cell.length_c   1.000
_cell.angle_alpha   90.00
_cell.angle_beta   90.00
_cell.angle_gamma   90.00
#
_symmetry.space_group_name_H-M   'P 1'
#
loop_
_entity.id
_entity.type
_entity.pdbx_description
1 polymer ?
#
loop_
_entity_poly.entity_id
_entity_poly.type
_entity_poly.pdbx_seq_one_letter_code
_entity_poly.pdbx_strand_id
1 'polypeptide(L)'
;MSYGYENGPSGPSAPLLTPEPATTDESNNHANNDSVSKKLESTDSGGWFIWALTFSAGISGLLFGYDTGVISSTLVSIQSDLSNRALTTLDKSLITSCTSLFALIASPLAGVMADKLGRRSVILVADVLFTVGSLIQAVTSEVWGMTLGRSIVGLAVGGASLVTPLYISELAPSHVRGRLVTILCLFITGGQVIAYIVGWLFSSVGGGWRWIVGLGILPAVLQFSIVVALPETPRWLVQAGLESRATYVLAKVYGGRNSDSDRVARLVLRDIQQEVAKEDALIGNDRDSGWWHVALQRARDLLYTGGNRRALTIAVMLQGLQQLSGFNSLMYFSATIFSILSFSSPTLTSLSVAVANFLFTLLAFVYIDKIGRRRILLYSIPVMVIALIVCALAFSSMELPALSPDPQPQEKSDGALPDSPLLPVTILLCLTVYTASYAFGLGNVPWQQSELFPLNVRSLGSSLATATNWGSNFIVGLSFLPMMEWLSPGWTFAAYAVVCTIGWVGVWAIYPEMSGLGLEEVKGLLADGWGVRESLTRVRDDDDMDIVNLSLSCSFLHNAIMPAESLIWRRLFKDTYDIPRQRSSTELKIEYQTRSIVLAQKISFKCGEGEEQTLWLEVLRDMLLESFESKNPSTSKNIKRIRSAHSTTEFLDRPLNGYSQHKPGPPSELLCAVQLCLTGMALDQSMFCRCLRTDYDIGAVYSYDVDTPRTLVDSKEIDFVKLLHIRNFWLRHLLNTDEATYSDSYRMFPEPRRPRILRVKPDPDSMNWPRIFQNVIPLLGEDSTRSYFRGYQSSSVDESVNLVRGFVEAVKSPQGGFPGWRRVCFALYETHTGQIDPQGEDYMEVFVNKSRLFPREPWPPFDLETDFLWIHGYEGLVLPGGQIMVGQWVDMVDTRARGPFIFWATKTFREQSFFPFPFDDL
;
A
#
# COMPACT_ATOMS: atom_id res chain seq x y z
N MET A 1 -23.45 -79.18 -24.96
CA MET A 1 -22.96 -79.43 -26.33
C MET A 1 -22.43 -78.12 -26.88
N SER A 2 -21.11 -78.00 -27.01
CA SER A 2 -20.34 -77.50 -28.19
C SER A 2 -21.03 -76.50 -29.12
N TYR A 3 -20.48 -75.40 -29.64
CA TYR A 3 -19.11 -74.88 -29.83
C TYR A 3 -19.27 -73.45 -30.42
N GLY A 4 -18.25 -72.56 -30.32
CA GLY A 4 -18.10 -71.48 -31.32
C GLY A 4 -17.45 -70.14 -30.91
N TYR A 5 -16.12 -70.15 -30.68
CA TYR A 5 -15.08 -69.16 -31.02
C TYR A 5 -15.24 -67.61 -30.93
N GLU A 6 -14.42 -67.05 -30.03
CA GLU A 6 -13.37 -65.98 -30.16
C GLU A 6 -13.64 -64.47 -30.47
N ASN A 7 -13.12 -63.66 -29.51
CA ASN A 7 -12.35 -62.40 -29.55
C ASN A 7 -13.03 -61.01 -29.83
N GLY A 8 -12.82 -60.08 -28.87
CA GLY A 8 -13.35 -58.69 -28.78
C GLY A 8 -12.61 -57.64 -29.66
N PRO A 9 -12.54 -56.32 -29.32
CA PRO A 9 -12.98 -55.60 -28.10
C PRO A 9 -13.76 -54.25 -28.32
N SER A 10 -14.30 -53.72 -27.21
CA SER A 10 -14.55 -52.29 -26.86
C SER A 10 -15.27 -51.30 -27.81
N GLY A 11 -16.45 -50.83 -27.35
CA GLY A 11 -17.04 -49.48 -27.56
C GLY A 11 -18.21 -49.38 -28.57
N PRO A 12 -19.02 -48.30 -28.55
CA PRO A 12 -19.75 -47.67 -27.44
C PRO A 12 -21.24 -47.43 -27.79
N SER A 13 -22.15 -47.29 -26.80
CA SER A 13 -23.47 -46.62 -26.93
C SER A 13 -24.28 -46.67 -25.62
N ALA A 14 -24.47 -45.53 -24.95
CA ALA A 14 -25.71 -45.13 -24.24
C ALA A 14 -25.56 -43.74 -23.58
N PRO A 15 -26.67 -42.99 -23.34
CA PRO A 15 -26.72 -41.53 -23.49
C PRO A 15 -26.99 -40.73 -22.19
N LEU A 16 -26.83 -39.40 -22.31
CA LEU A 16 -27.45 -38.30 -21.54
C LEU A 16 -27.04 -38.09 -20.06
N LEU A 17 -26.19 -37.08 -19.84
CA LEU A 17 -26.08 -36.32 -18.58
C LEU A 17 -26.11 -34.81 -18.87
N THR A 18 -26.91 -34.10 -18.08
CA THR A 18 -27.01 -32.63 -17.99
C THR A 18 -25.74 -32.01 -17.42
N PRO A 19 -25.37 -30.77 -17.81
CA PRO A 19 -24.17 -30.11 -17.31
C PRO A 19 -24.39 -29.45 -15.94
N GLU A 20 -23.50 -29.73 -15.00
CA GLU A 20 -23.27 -28.92 -13.79
C GLU A 20 -22.51 -27.62 -14.14
N PRO A 21 -22.73 -26.51 -13.41
CA PRO A 21 -22.03 -25.25 -13.61
C PRO A 21 -20.61 -25.31 -13.01
N ALA A 22 -19.61 -25.03 -13.84
CA ALA A 22 -18.22 -24.86 -13.43
C ALA A 22 -18.06 -23.65 -12.50
N THR A 23 -17.74 -23.91 -11.23
CA THR A 23 -17.18 -22.91 -10.32
C THR A 23 -15.71 -22.66 -10.66
N THR A 24 -15.35 -21.39 -10.68
CA THR A 24 -14.13 -20.78 -11.18
C THR A 24 -12.88 -21.08 -10.34
N ASP A 25 -11.89 -21.74 -10.97
CA ASP A 25 -10.55 -22.07 -10.43
C ASP A 25 -9.46 -21.04 -10.87
N GLU A 26 -9.85 -19.79 -11.15
CA GLU A 26 -8.94 -18.79 -11.74
C GLU A 26 -8.02 -18.08 -10.72
N SER A 27 -8.30 -18.13 -9.42
CA SER A 27 -7.55 -17.35 -8.42
C SER A 27 -6.21 -17.96 -8.01
N ASN A 28 -6.08 -19.29 -8.00
CA ASN A 28 -4.85 -19.97 -7.58
C ASN A 28 -3.76 -20.02 -8.67
N ASN A 29 -4.14 -19.95 -9.95
CA ASN A 29 -3.17 -19.96 -11.05
C ASN A 29 -2.49 -18.58 -11.24
N HIS A 30 -3.13 -17.47 -10.87
CA HIS A 30 -2.53 -16.14 -10.98
C HIS A 30 -1.43 -15.89 -9.94
N ALA A 31 -1.65 -16.27 -8.67
CA ALA A 31 -0.67 -16.03 -7.60
C ALA A 31 0.65 -16.82 -7.80
N ASN A 32 0.55 -18.06 -8.29
CA ASN A 32 1.71 -18.90 -8.56
C ASN A 32 2.50 -18.38 -9.78
N ASN A 33 1.81 -17.86 -10.80
CA ASN A 33 2.43 -17.28 -11.99
C ASN A 33 3.11 -15.92 -11.73
N ASP A 34 2.53 -15.07 -10.88
CA ASP A 34 3.13 -13.79 -10.47
C ASP A 34 4.44 -14.00 -9.70
N SER A 35 4.52 -15.06 -8.89
CA SER A 35 5.73 -15.40 -8.14
C SER A 35 6.87 -15.89 -9.04
N VAL A 36 6.54 -16.59 -10.13
CA VAL A 36 7.51 -17.12 -11.11
C VAL A 36 7.97 -16.02 -12.08
N SER A 37 7.08 -15.12 -12.51
CA SER A 37 7.45 -13.93 -13.31
C SER A 37 8.38 -13.00 -12.52
N LYS A 38 8.05 -12.68 -11.26
CA LYS A 38 8.93 -11.85 -10.40
C LYS A 38 10.31 -12.46 -10.13
N LYS A 39 10.41 -13.79 -10.05
CA LYS A 39 11.66 -14.49 -9.71
C LYS A 39 12.58 -14.73 -10.93
N LEU A 40 12.06 -14.70 -12.16
CA LEU A 40 12.87 -14.73 -13.39
C LEU A 40 13.23 -13.33 -13.91
N GLU A 41 12.44 -12.30 -13.61
CA GLU A 41 12.66 -10.91 -14.05
C GLU A 41 13.89 -10.24 -13.40
N SER A 42 14.43 -10.78 -12.31
CA SER A 42 15.53 -10.17 -11.55
C SER A 42 16.93 -10.39 -12.13
N THR A 43 17.10 -11.12 -13.22
CA THR A 43 18.41 -11.72 -13.55
C THR A 43 18.94 -11.48 -14.98
N ASP A 44 18.41 -10.54 -15.77
CA ASP A 44 18.99 -10.27 -17.10
C ASP A 44 19.33 -8.80 -17.36
N SER A 45 20.64 -8.54 -17.49
CA SER A 45 21.21 -7.28 -17.94
C SER A 45 20.80 -7.02 -19.39
N GLY A 46 20.03 -5.95 -19.61
CA GLY A 46 19.33 -5.69 -20.86
C GLY A 46 20.15 -5.82 -22.14
N GLY A 47 19.65 -6.65 -23.07
CA GLY A 47 20.24 -6.84 -24.39
C GLY A 47 20.27 -5.56 -25.23
N TRP A 48 21.03 -5.58 -26.33
CA TRP A 48 21.15 -4.49 -27.33
C TRP A 48 19.81 -3.86 -27.74
N PHE A 49 18.74 -4.66 -27.81
CA PHE A 49 17.39 -4.21 -28.13
C PHE A 49 16.84 -3.20 -27.11
N ILE A 50 17.03 -3.44 -25.81
CA ILE A 50 16.59 -2.54 -24.74
C ILE A 50 17.40 -1.23 -24.80
N TRP A 51 18.70 -1.30 -25.09
CA TRP A 51 19.53 -0.10 -25.30
C TRP A 51 19.08 0.73 -26.50
N ALA A 52 18.78 0.10 -27.64
CA ALA A 52 18.26 0.80 -28.82
C ALA A 52 16.90 1.45 -28.56
N LEU A 53 16.01 0.77 -27.83
CA LEU A 53 14.72 1.32 -27.40
C LEU A 53 14.90 2.52 -26.45
N THR A 54 15.81 2.38 -25.48
CA THR A 54 16.15 3.43 -24.51
C THR A 54 16.73 4.67 -25.20
N PHE A 55 17.59 4.48 -26.19
CA PHE A 55 18.21 5.57 -26.93
C PHE A 55 17.20 6.28 -27.84
N SER A 56 16.36 5.53 -28.56
CA SER A 56 15.26 6.08 -29.36
C SER A 56 14.30 6.93 -28.51
N ALA A 57 13.88 6.38 -27.37
CA ALA A 57 13.10 7.09 -26.36
C ALA A 57 13.79 8.36 -25.84
N GLY A 58 15.09 8.27 -25.56
CA GLY A 58 15.91 9.40 -25.14
C GLY A 58 15.93 10.51 -26.18
N ILE A 59 16.05 10.19 -27.48
CA ILE A 59 16.05 11.21 -28.53
C ILE A 59 14.71 11.96 -28.60
N SER A 60 13.58 11.30 -28.36
CA SER A 60 12.28 11.99 -28.32
C SER A 60 12.22 13.01 -27.19
N GLY A 61 12.75 12.63 -26.01
CA GLY A 61 12.92 13.56 -24.90
C GLY A 61 13.85 14.72 -25.27
N LEU A 62 14.97 14.42 -25.92
CA LEU A 62 15.94 15.41 -26.39
C LEU A 62 15.31 16.41 -27.36
N LEU A 63 14.50 15.96 -28.32
CA LEU A 63 13.78 16.82 -29.28
C LEU A 63 12.83 17.78 -28.58
N PHE A 64 12.07 17.28 -27.61
CA PHE A 64 11.18 18.12 -26.79
C PHE A 64 11.99 19.14 -25.96
N GLY A 65 13.07 18.69 -25.33
CA GLY A 65 14.00 19.55 -24.61
C GLY A 65 14.61 20.64 -25.49
N TYR A 66 15.02 20.26 -26.70
CA TYR A 66 15.65 21.16 -27.66
C TYR A 66 14.68 22.26 -28.09
N ASP A 67 13.46 21.92 -28.51
CA ASP A 67 12.44 22.91 -28.88
C ASP A 67 12.07 23.84 -27.71
N THR A 68 12.11 23.32 -26.48
CA THR A 68 11.85 24.12 -25.28
C THR A 68 12.97 25.15 -25.03
N GLY A 69 14.24 24.76 -25.19
CA GLY A 69 15.39 25.66 -24.95
C GLY A 69 15.72 26.60 -26.12
N VAL A 70 15.50 26.16 -27.35
CA VAL A 70 15.96 26.84 -28.57
C VAL A 70 15.35 28.22 -28.71
N ILE A 71 14.06 28.35 -28.38
CA ILE A 71 13.33 29.61 -28.54
C ILE A 71 13.94 30.75 -27.73
N SER A 72 14.47 30.46 -26.55
CA SER A 72 15.03 31.49 -25.66
C SER A 72 16.17 32.25 -26.31
N SER A 73 17.10 31.51 -26.91
CA SER A 73 18.24 32.09 -27.62
C SER A 73 17.82 32.69 -28.96
N THR A 74 16.88 32.04 -29.66
CA THR A 74 16.34 32.52 -30.94
C THR A 74 15.68 33.89 -30.80
N LEU A 75 14.83 34.12 -29.79
CA LEU A 75 14.12 35.40 -29.60
C LEU A 75 15.06 36.59 -29.36
N VAL A 76 16.21 36.37 -28.74
CA VAL A 76 17.22 37.42 -28.51
C VAL A 76 18.10 37.64 -29.75
N SER A 77 18.29 36.61 -30.59
CA SER A 77 19.14 36.65 -31.78
C SER A 77 18.41 37.13 -33.05
N ILE A 78 17.08 37.02 -33.16
CA ILE A 78 16.31 37.47 -34.34
C ILE A 78 16.43 38.99 -34.59
N GLN A 79 16.44 39.80 -33.53
CA GLN A 79 16.44 41.27 -33.62
C GLN A 79 15.34 41.81 -34.59
N SER A 80 15.74 42.39 -35.73
CA SER A 80 14.84 42.95 -36.76
C SER A 80 14.78 42.12 -38.05
N ASP A 81 15.32 40.91 -38.04
CA ASP A 81 15.50 40.06 -39.23
C ASP A 81 14.20 39.38 -39.71
N LEU A 82 13.16 39.37 -38.86
CA LEU A 82 11.81 38.92 -39.24
C LEU A 82 10.89 40.11 -39.53
N SER A 83 10.21 40.07 -40.68
CA SER A 83 9.26 41.10 -41.16
C SER A 83 9.84 42.52 -41.19
N ASN A 84 11.18 42.65 -41.25
CA ASN A 84 11.94 43.91 -41.22
C ASN A 84 11.57 44.87 -40.08
N ARG A 85 11.13 44.33 -38.93
CA ARG A 85 10.75 45.11 -37.75
C ARG A 85 11.18 44.39 -36.47
N ALA A 86 11.35 45.14 -35.39
CA ALA A 86 11.55 44.54 -34.08
C ALA A 86 10.31 43.71 -33.67
N LEU A 87 10.56 42.55 -33.05
CA LEU A 87 9.50 41.69 -32.53
C LEU A 87 8.80 42.38 -31.36
N THR A 88 7.48 42.53 -31.45
CA THR A 88 6.63 43.01 -30.36
C THR A 88 6.50 41.93 -29.28
N THR A 89 6.07 42.32 -28.09
CA THR A 89 5.77 41.38 -27.00
C THR A 89 4.72 40.35 -27.38
N LEU A 90 3.71 40.75 -28.16
CA LEU A 90 2.72 39.83 -28.72
C LEU A 90 3.36 38.83 -29.70
N ASP A 91 4.25 39.27 -30.60
CA ASP A 91 4.94 38.36 -31.53
C ASP A 91 5.77 37.31 -30.77
N LYS A 92 6.58 37.74 -29.79
CA LYS A 92 7.39 36.83 -28.96
C LYS A 92 6.52 35.83 -28.21
N SER A 93 5.40 36.29 -27.65
CA SER A 93 4.46 35.45 -26.90
C SER A 93 3.70 34.47 -27.81
N LEU A 94 3.33 34.87 -29.02
CA LEU A 94 2.65 34.01 -30.00
C LEU A 94 3.60 32.96 -30.59
N ILE A 95 4.79 33.35 -31.03
CA ILE A 95 5.83 32.44 -31.53
C ILE A 95 6.17 31.37 -30.48
N THR A 96 6.11 31.72 -29.20
CA THR A 96 6.40 30.80 -28.09
C THR A 96 5.23 29.90 -27.76
N SER A 97 4.03 30.47 -27.59
CA SER A 97 2.86 29.75 -27.08
C SER A 97 2.18 28.87 -28.14
N CYS A 98 2.25 29.21 -29.43
CA CYS A 98 1.62 28.42 -30.50
C CYS A 98 2.07 26.96 -30.52
N THR A 99 3.33 26.67 -30.20
CA THR A 99 3.84 25.29 -30.09
C THR A 99 3.05 24.49 -29.05
N SER A 100 2.77 25.08 -27.88
CA SER A 100 1.99 24.43 -26.83
C SER A 100 0.51 24.27 -27.20
N LEU A 101 -0.07 25.25 -27.90
CA LEU A 101 -1.45 25.16 -28.41
C LEU A 101 -1.62 24.01 -29.39
N PHE A 102 -0.71 23.88 -30.35
CA PHE A 102 -0.78 22.79 -31.33
C PHE A 102 -0.39 21.45 -30.70
N ALA A 103 0.47 21.44 -29.67
CA ALA A 103 0.73 20.23 -28.89
C ALA A 103 -0.52 19.73 -28.12
N LEU A 104 -1.29 20.66 -27.52
CA LEU A 104 -2.57 20.37 -26.89
C LEU A 104 -3.59 19.77 -27.87
N ILE A 105 -3.63 20.27 -29.10
CA ILE A 105 -4.51 19.74 -30.16
C ILE A 105 -4.01 18.38 -30.64
N ALA A 106 -2.70 18.21 -30.81
CA ALA A 106 -2.12 16.97 -31.32
C ALA A 106 -2.21 15.81 -30.34
N SER A 107 -2.11 16.04 -29.02
CA SER A 107 -1.99 14.94 -28.06
C SER A 107 -3.20 13.98 -28.08
N PRO A 108 -4.48 14.42 -28.06
CA PRO A 108 -5.61 13.49 -28.13
C PRO A 108 -5.72 12.80 -29.50
N LEU A 109 -5.44 13.53 -30.59
CA LEU A 109 -5.46 12.97 -31.94
C LEU A 109 -4.39 11.88 -32.12
N ALA A 110 -3.20 12.09 -31.56
CA ALA A 110 -2.10 11.13 -31.61
C ALA A 110 -2.44 9.81 -30.92
N GLY A 111 -3.24 9.83 -29.83
CA GLY A 111 -3.74 8.61 -29.20
C GLY A 111 -4.62 7.79 -30.14
N VAL A 112 -5.60 8.43 -30.79
CA VAL A 112 -6.48 7.78 -31.78
C VAL A 112 -5.68 7.25 -32.98
N MET A 113 -4.69 8.02 -33.45
CA MET A 113 -3.81 7.60 -34.52
C MET A 113 -2.91 6.43 -34.11
N ALA A 114 -2.41 6.41 -32.88
CA ALA A 114 -1.54 5.34 -32.38
C ALA A 114 -2.29 4.01 -32.26
N ASP A 115 -3.56 4.04 -31.88
CA ASP A 115 -4.40 2.84 -31.86
C ASP A 115 -4.71 2.33 -33.27
N LYS A 116 -4.90 3.21 -34.27
CA LYS A 116 -5.20 2.81 -35.65
C LYS A 116 -3.97 2.41 -36.49
N LEU A 117 -2.89 3.20 -36.42
CA LEU A 117 -1.72 3.09 -37.29
C LEU A 117 -0.52 2.42 -36.61
N GLY A 118 -0.60 2.18 -35.30
CA GLY A 118 0.52 1.72 -34.49
C GLY A 118 1.31 2.87 -33.88
N ARG A 119 2.01 2.61 -32.78
CA ARG A 119 2.78 3.61 -32.04
C ARG A 119 4.01 4.06 -32.84
N ARG A 120 4.69 3.12 -33.53
CA ARG A 120 5.87 3.39 -34.36
C ARG A 120 5.56 4.38 -35.48
N SER A 121 4.43 4.18 -36.17
CA SER A 121 4.03 5.02 -37.30
C SER A 121 3.81 6.48 -36.88
N VAL A 122 3.20 6.70 -35.72
CA VAL A 122 2.94 8.06 -35.21
C VAL A 122 4.23 8.78 -34.83
N ILE A 123 5.21 8.08 -34.25
CA ILE A 123 6.53 8.65 -33.95
C ILE A 123 7.23 9.09 -35.25
N LEU A 124 7.22 8.26 -36.30
CA LEU A 124 7.81 8.61 -37.59
C LEU A 124 7.14 9.83 -38.25
N VAL A 125 5.81 9.93 -38.17
CA VAL A 125 5.08 11.12 -38.64
C VAL A 125 5.48 12.36 -37.84
N ALA A 126 5.63 12.23 -36.52
CA ALA A 126 6.10 13.33 -35.67
C ALA A 126 7.51 13.79 -36.07
N ASP A 127 8.45 12.88 -36.37
CA ASP A 127 9.81 13.23 -36.81
C ASP A 127 9.82 14.01 -38.13
N VAL A 128 8.96 13.62 -39.08
CA VAL A 128 8.77 14.33 -40.35
C VAL A 128 8.20 15.72 -40.10
N LEU A 129 7.16 15.84 -39.27
CA LEU A 129 6.57 17.14 -38.91
C LEU A 129 7.60 18.03 -38.21
N PHE A 130 8.39 17.50 -37.27
CA PHE A 130 9.43 18.25 -36.58
C PHE A 130 10.49 18.78 -37.55
N THR A 131 10.92 17.94 -38.50
CA THR A 131 11.88 18.30 -39.55
C THR A 131 11.34 19.40 -40.46
N VAL A 132 10.11 19.25 -40.96
CA VAL A 132 9.46 20.24 -41.84
C VAL A 132 9.24 21.56 -41.09
N GLY A 133 8.74 21.50 -39.84
CA GLY A 133 8.52 22.68 -39.02
C GLY A 133 9.82 23.43 -38.70
N SER A 134 10.90 22.72 -38.40
CA SER A 134 12.23 23.32 -38.16
C SER A 134 12.82 23.94 -39.44
N LEU A 135 12.62 23.30 -40.60
CA LEU A 135 13.05 23.83 -41.89
C LEU A 135 12.30 25.13 -42.25
N ILE A 136 10.98 25.16 -42.04
CA ILE A 136 10.16 26.36 -42.26
C ILE A 136 10.67 27.51 -41.38
N GLN A 137 10.95 27.25 -40.10
CA GLN A 137 11.53 28.25 -39.21
C GLN A 137 12.90 28.75 -39.69
N ALA A 138 13.78 27.85 -40.14
CA ALA A 138 15.12 28.23 -40.58
C ALA A 138 15.13 29.07 -41.87
N VAL A 139 14.16 28.88 -42.77
CA VAL A 139 14.14 29.54 -44.09
C VAL A 139 13.27 30.81 -44.10
N THR A 140 12.35 30.96 -43.14
CA THR A 140 11.42 32.10 -43.15
C THR A 140 12.10 33.45 -42.90
N SER A 141 11.49 34.50 -43.45
CA SER A 141 11.82 35.90 -43.17
C SER A 141 10.64 36.66 -42.57
N GLU A 142 9.54 35.98 -42.27
CA GLU A 142 8.30 36.59 -41.79
C GLU A 142 7.88 36.01 -40.44
N VAL A 143 7.32 36.85 -39.56
CA VAL A 143 6.84 36.45 -38.22
C VAL A 143 5.78 35.35 -38.30
N TRP A 144 4.86 35.43 -39.26
CA TRP A 144 3.82 34.41 -39.44
C TRP A 144 4.42 33.06 -39.88
N GLY A 145 5.49 33.08 -40.68
CA GLY A 145 6.17 31.86 -41.14
C GLY A 145 6.91 31.17 -40.00
N MET A 146 7.55 31.96 -39.11
CA MET A 146 8.11 31.45 -37.85
C MET A 146 7.01 30.82 -36.97
N THR A 147 5.87 31.50 -36.82
CA THR A 147 4.73 31.01 -36.04
C THR A 147 4.15 29.71 -36.64
N LEU A 148 4.05 29.61 -37.96
CA LEU A 148 3.59 28.41 -38.66
C LEU A 148 4.56 27.24 -38.44
N GLY A 149 5.86 27.46 -38.61
CA GLY A 149 6.87 26.43 -38.37
C GLY A 149 6.84 25.92 -36.92
N ARG A 150 6.65 26.83 -35.96
CA ARG A 150 6.49 26.50 -34.52
C ARG A 150 5.20 25.75 -34.21
N SER A 151 4.12 26.05 -34.93
CA SER A 151 2.85 25.32 -34.83
C SER A 151 2.99 23.88 -35.34
N ILE A 152 3.72 23.67 -36.44
CA ILE A 152 4.02 22.33 -36.99
C ILE A 152 4.91 21.54 -36.04
N VAL A 153 5.96 22.17 -35.47
CA VAL A 153 6.76 21.54 -34.41
C VAL A 153 5.90 21.20 -33.19
N GLY A 154 4.95 22.06 -32.83
CA GLY A 154 3.98 21.80 -31.77
C GLY A 154 3.16 20.52 -31.99
N LEU A 155 2.67 20.30 -33.23
CA LEU A 155 1.99 19.07 -33.59
C LEU A 155 2.89 17.83 -33.39
N ALA A 156 4.16 17.93 -33.80
CA ALA A 156 5.14 16.85 -33.62
C ALA A 156 5.40 16.55 -32.14
N VAL A 157 5.73 17.58 -31.35
CA VAL A 157 6.06 17.45 -29.92
C VAL A 157 4.86 16.94 -29.13
N GLY A 158 3.65 17.45 -29.38
CA GLY A 158 2.43 16.98 -28.72
C GLY A 158 2.14 15.51 -29.00
N GLY A 159 2.25 15.08 -30.26
CA GLY A 159 2.07 13.67 -30.62
C GLY A 159 3.12 12.75 -30.01
N ALA A 160 4.39 13.11 -30.13
CA ALA A 160 5.50 12.34 -29.56
C ALA A 160 5.42 12.26 -28.01
N SER A 161 5.04 13.35 -27.34
CA SER A 161 4.96 13.41 -25.86
C SER A 161 3.96 12.40 -25.26
N LEU A 162 2.90 12.03 -25.99
CA LEU A 162 1.96 11.00 -25.58
C LEU A 162 2.42 9.60 -26.01
N VAL A 163 2.83 9.46 -27.27
CA VAL A 163 3.05 8.14 -27.88
C VAL A 163 4.39 7.54 -27.46
N THR A 164 5.44 8.34 -27.24
CA THR A 164 6.75 7.81 -26.85
C THR A 164 6.71 7.09 -25.49
N PRO A 165 6.13 7.65 -24.40
CA PRO A 165 5.96 6.92 -23.15
C PRO A 165 5.15 5.63 -23.30
N LEU A 166 4.10 5.63 -24.14
CA LEU A 166 3.31 4.43 -24.43
C LEU A 166 4.15 3.37 -25.13
N TYR A 167 4.88 3.77 -26.19
CA TYR A 167 5.78 2.91 -26.94
C TYR A 167 6.84 2.26 -26.05
N ILE A 168 7.46 3.03 -25.15
CA ILE A 168 8.40 2.52 -24.14
C ILE A 168 7.68 1.53 -23.22
N SER A 169 6.53 1.91 -22.68
CA SER A 169 5.85 1.11 -21.69
C SER A 169 5.39 -0.24 -22.25
N GLU A 170 4.94 -0.28 -23.50
CA GLU A 170 4.44 -1.49 -24.15
C GLU A 170 5.54 -2.43 -24.64
N LEU A 171 6.76 -1.92 -24.86
CA LEU A 171 7.92 -2.73 -25.26
C LEU A 171 8.85 -3.11 -24.10
N ALA A 172 8.91 -2.29 -23.05
CA ALA A 172 9.82 -2.50 -21.93
C ALA A 172 9.27 -3.51 -20.92
N PRO A 173 10.13 -4.35 -20.32
CA PRO A 173 9.77 -5.16 -19.17
C PRO A 173 9.23 -4.31 -18.01
N SER A 174 8.30 -4.88 -17.25
CA SER A 174 7.63 -4.31 -16.07
C SER A 174 8.60 -3.63 -15.09
N HIS A 175 9.71 -4.28 -14.76
CA HIS A 175 10.68 -3.83 -13.74
C HIS A 175 11.57 -2.64 -14.17
N VAL A 176 11.76 -2.38 -15.47
CA VAL A 176 12.53 -1.22 -15.96
C VAL A 176 11.65 -0.09 -16.49
N ARG A 177 10.34 -0.32 -16.65
CA ARG A 177 9.40 0.64 -17.26
C ARG A 177 9.48 2.03 -16.62
N GLY A 178 9.38 2.13 -15.29
CA GLY A 178 9.43 3.41 -14.58
C GLY A 178 10.77 4.14 -14.73
N ARG A 179 11.89 3.38 -14.75
CA ARG A 179 13.24 3.93 -14.98
C ARG A 179 13.39 4.50 -16.38
N LEU A 180 12.86 3.82 -17.39
CA LEU A 180 12.93 4.29 -18.79
C LEU A 180 12.10 5.57 -19.01
N VAL A 181 10.93 5.69 -18.38
CA VAL A 181 10.15 6.93 -18.39
C VAL A 181 10.90 8.07 -17.71
N THR A 182 11.68 7.76 -16.66
CA THR A 182 12.49 8.79 -15.99
C THR A 182 13.71 9.20 -16.83
N ILE A 183 14.30 8.27 -17.58
CA ILE A 183 15.35 8.58 -18.58
C ILE A 183 14.83 9.57 -19.63
N LEU A 184 13.57 9.46 -20.08
CA LEU A 184 12.96 10.44 -20.99
C LEU A 184 13.06 11.87 -20.42
N CYS A 185 12.74 12.07 -19.13
CA CYS A 185 12.84 13.37 -18.46
C CYS A 185 14.27 13.89 -18.37
N LEU A 186 15.24 13.00 -18.16
CA LEU A 186 16.66 13.34 -18.19
C LEU A 186 17.10 13.84 -19.58
N PHE A 187 16.62 13.20 -20.65
CA PHE A 187 16.92 13.66 -22.01
C PHE A 187 16.20 14.96 -22.37
N ILE A 188 15.02 15.26 -21.81
CA ILE A 188 14.37 16.58 -21.98
C ILE A 188 15.28 17.68 -21.43
N THR A 189 15.75 17.55 -20.20
CA THR A 189 16.63 18.56 -19.60
C THR A 189 18.00 18.61 -20.28
N GLY A 190 18.52 17.47 -20.74
CA GLY A 190 19.74 17.42 -21.57
C GLY A 190 19.57 18.12 -22.93
N GLY A 191 18.43 17.95 -23.58
CA GLY A 191 18.09 18.64 -24.83
C GLY A 191 18.01 20.15 -24.67
N GLN A 192 17.49 20.64 -23.53
CA GLN A 192 17.52 22.07 -23.20
C GLN A 192 18.96 22.58 -23.10
N VAL A 193 19.85 21.89 -22.38
CA VAL A 193 21.27 22.27 -22.26
C VAL A 193 21.92 22.35 -23.64
N ILE A 194 21.71 21.36 -24.50
CA ILE A 194 22.22 21.37 -25.89
C ILE A 194 21.69 22.59 -26.65
N ALA A 195 20.39 22.89 -26.56
CA ALA A 195 19.81 24.04 -27.23
C ALA A 195 20.39 25.38 -26.75
N TYR A 196 20.67 25.52 -25.45
CA TYR A 196 21.33 26.72 -24.92
C TYR A 196 22.81 26.82 -25.31
N ILE A 197 23.53 25.69 -25.43
CA ILE A 197 24.90 25.68 -25.95
C ILE A 197 24.91 26.15 -27.41
N VAL A 198 24.04 25.58 -28.25
CA VAL A 198 23.88 25.99 -29.65
C VAL A 198 23.48 27.46 -29.72
N GLY A 199 22.52 27.86 -28.90
CA GLY A 199 22.06 29.25 -28.77
C GLY A 199 23.20 30.22 -28.44
N TRP A 200 24.03 29.89 -27.46
CA TRP A 200 25.21 30.68 -27.09
C TRP A 200 26.22 30.76 -28.25
N LEU A 201 26.60 29.63 -28.85
CA LEU A 201 27.60 29.57 -29.93
C LEU A 201 27.21 30.39 -31.17
N PHE A 202 25.92 30.39 -31.53
CA PHE A 202 25.43 31.10 -32.72
C PHE A 202 24.82 32.48 -32.42
N SER A 203 24.68 32.87 -31.14
CA SER A 203 24.07 34.16 -30.76
C SER A 203 24.82 35.39 -31.27
N SER A 204 26.14 35.30 -31.45
CA SER A 204 26.99 36.38 -31.98
C SER A 204 27.16 36.35 -33.50
N VAL A 205 26.60 35.35 -34.19
CA VAL A 205 26.70 35.18 -35.64
C VAL A 205 25.52 35.89 -36.30
N GLY A 206 25.78 36.72 -37.32
CA GLY A 206 24.71 37.36 -38.10
C GLY A 206 23.80 36.31 -38.77
N GLY A 207 22.49 36.38 -38.50
CA GLY A 207 21.53 35.36 -38.94
C GLY A 207 21.64 34.01 -38.21
N GLY A 208 22.39 33.95 -37.10
CA GLY A 208 22.66 32.74 -36.32
C GLY A 208 21.41 32.03 -35.79
N TRP A 209 20.32 32.77 -35.53
CA TRP A 209 19.04 32.20 -35.11
C TRP A 209 18.48 31.15 -36.08
N ARG A 210 18.77 31.26 -37.39
CA ARG A 210 18.37 30.26 -38.39
C ARG A 210 19.06 28.92 -38.17
N TRP A 211 20.34 28.95 -37.80
CA TRP A 211 21.10 27.76 -37.43
C TRP A 211 20.63 27.18 -36.10
N ILE A 212 20.31 28.05 -35.13
CA ILE A 212 19.80 27.66 -33.82
C ILE A 212 18.52 26.82 -33.98
N VAL A 213 17.54 27.27 -34.77
CA VAL A 213 16.32 26.48 -35.05
C VAL A 213 16.55 25.31 -36.01
N GLY A 214 17.38 25.50 -37.05
CA GLY A 214 17.62 24.50 -38.10
C GLY A 214 18.37 23.26 -37.63
N LEU A 215 19.28 23.39 -36.65
CA LEU A 215 20.00 22.24 -36.08
C LEU A 215 19.09 21.24 -35.35
N GLY A 216 17.86 21.63 -35.02
CA GLY A 216 16.83 20.72 -34.50
C GLY A 216 16.45 19.59 -35.48
N ILE A 217 16.75 19.73 -36.78
CA ILE A 217 16.52 18.68 -37.78
C ILE A 217 17.40 17.45 -37.53
N LEU A 218 18.63 17.64 -37.03
CA LEU A 218 19.60 16.54 -36.84
C LEU A 218 19.09 15.44 -35.91
N PRO A 219 18.64 15.73 -34.67
CA PRO A 219 18.09 14.69 -33.80
C PRO A 219 16.81 14.06 -34.35
N ALA A 220 15.97 14.80 -35.09
CA ALA A 220 14.73 14.26 -35.68
C ALA A 220 15.01 13.23 -36.78
N VAL A 221 15.96 13.53 -37.68
CA VAL A 221 16.39 12.60 -38.73
C VAL A 221 17.09 11.37 -38.15
N LEU A 222 17.88 11.57 -37.08
CA LEU A 222 18.52 10.47 -36.37
C LEU A 222 17.47 9.54 -35.72
N GLN A 223 16.48 10.11 -35.04
CA GLN A 223 15.37 9.36 -34.47
C GLN A 223 14.61 8.58 -35.54
N PHE A 224 14.23 9.25 -36.64
CA PHE A 224 13.52 8.64 -37.75
C PHE A 224 14.26 7.40 -38.26
N SER A 225 15.58 7.52 -38.46
CA SER A 225 16.43 6.42 -38.94
C SER A 225 16.45 5.23 -37.97
N ILE A 226 16.48 5.49 -36.66
CA ILE A 226 16.48 4.45 -35.63
C ILE A 226 15.10 3.79 -35.51
N VAL A 227 14.02 4.57 -35.48
CA VAL A 227 12.64 4.07 -35.34
C VAL A 227 12.20 3.26 -36.55
N VAL A 228 12.72 3.56 -37.74
CA VAL A 228 12.54 2.71 -38.93
C VAL A 228 13.08 1.29 -38.69
N ALA A 229 14.17 1.13 -37.94
CA ALA A 229 14.73 -0.19 -37.62
C ALA A 229 14.06 -0.90 -36.42
N LEU A 230 13.28 -0.18 -35.61
CA LEU A 230 12.60 -0.73 -34.45
C LEU A 230 11.24 -1.38 -34.82
N PRO A 231 10.81 -2.42 -34.09
CA PRO A 231 9.52 -3.08 -34.32
C PRO A 231 8.35 -2.29 -33.73
N GLU A 232 7.13 -2.68 -34.11
CA GLU A 232 5.91 -2.18 -33.48
C GLU A 232 5.67 -2.89 -32.13
N THR A 233 4.84 -2.26 -31.28
CA THR A 233 4.46 -2.77 -29.95
C THR A 233 3.73 -4.11 -30.01
N PRO A 234 4.03 -5.09 -29.12
CA PRO A 234 3.34 -6.37 -29.08
C PRO A 234 1.84 -6.25 -28.86
N ARG A 235 1.41 -5.31 -28.00
CA ARG A 235 -0.01 -5.03 -27.73
C ARG A 235 -0.75 -4.64 -29.01
N TRP A 236 -0.23 -3.67 -29.76
CA TRP A 236 -0.86 -3.26 -31.02
C TRP A 236 -0.85 -4.38 -32.06
N LEU A 237 0.23 -5.17 -32.14
CA LEU A 237 0.30 -6.31 -33.07
C LEU A 237 -0.79 -7.36 -32.80
N VAL A 238 -1.09 -7.64 -31.53
CA VAL A 238 -2.22 -8.51 -31.14
C VAL A 238 -3.56 -7.87 -31.53
N GLN A 239 -3.74 -6.58 -31.23
CA GLN A 239 -4.94 -5.83 -31.60
C GLN A 239 -5.19 -5.78 -33.12
N ALA A 240 -4.11 -5.75 -33.91
CA ALA A 240 -4.15 -5.80 -35.37
C ALA A 240 -4.32 -7.23 -35.93
N GLY A 241 -4.43 -8.26 -35.09
CA GLY A 241 -4.55 -9.67 -35.49
C GLY A 241 -3.24 -10.30 -35.99
N LEU A 242 -2.09 -9.66 -35.77
CA LEU A 242 -0.76 -10.10 -36.20
C LEU A 242 0.00 -10.83 -35.07
N GLU A 243 -0.62 -11.83 -34.47
CA GLU A 243 -0.11 -12.52 -33.27
C GLU A 243 1.29 -13.12 -33.46
N SER A 244 1.56 -13.73 -34.62
CA SER A 244 2.87 -14.35 -34.89
C SER A 244 4.01 -13.32 -34.85
N ARG A 245 3.75 -12.07 -35.25
CA ARG A 245 4.74 -10.98 -35.15
C ARG A 245 4.87 -10.50 -33.72
N ALA A 246 3.78 -10.45 -32.95
CA ALA A 246 3.82 -10.11 -31.53
C ALA A 246 4.70 -11.10 -30.76
N THR A 247 4.56 -12.41 -31.01
CA THR A 247 5.40 -13.46 -30.43
C THR A 247 6.87 -13.27 -30.79
N TYR A 248 7.18 -12.95 -32.05
CA TYR A 248 8.57 -12.69 -32.46
C TYR A 248 9.17 -11.48 -31.75
N VAL A 249 8.41 -10.38 -31.59
CA VAL A 249 8.88 -9.19 -30.88
C VAL A 249 9.10 -9.50 -29.39
N LEU A 250 8.16 -10.20 -28.74
CA LEU A 250 8.30 -10.62 -27.34
C LEU A 250 9.51 -11.55 -27.15
N ALA A 251 9.70 -12.52 -28.04
CA ALA A 251 10.86 -13.40 -28.01
C ALA A 251 12.18 -12.63 -28.19
N LYS A 252 12.19 -11.49 -28.91
CA LYS A 252 13.36 -10.62 -29.07
C LYS A 252 13.60 -9.70 -27.87
N VAL A 253 12.53 -9.27 -27.19
CA VAL A 253 12.58 -8.43 -25.96
C VAL A 253 13.05 -9.25 -24.77
N TYR A 254 12.49 -10.46 -24.60
CA TYR A 254 12.78 -11.37 -23.49
C TYR A 254 13.86 -12.41 -23.82
N GLY A 255 14.34 -12.45 -25.07
CA GLY A 255 15.33 -13.40 -25.58
C GLY A 255 16.75 -13.14 -25.08
N GLY A 256 16.93 -13.20 -23.76
CA GLY A 256 18.22 -13.52 -23.15
C GLY A 256 18.56 -14.99 -23.35
N ARG A 257 19.84 -15.35 -23.17
CA ARG A 257 20.50 -16.64 -23.42
C ARG A 257 19.96 -17.86 -22.63
N ASN A 258 18.79 -17.75 -22.02
CA ASN A 258 18.19 -18.77 -21.16
C ASN A 258 17.02 -19.51 -21.85
N SER A 259 16.91 -20.80 -21.56
CA SER A 259 15.89 -21.72 -22.10
C SER A 259 14.44 -21.40 -21.67
N ASP A 260 14.23 -20.49 -20.71
CA ASP A 260 12.91 -20.13 -20.17
C ASP A 260 12.30 -18.85 -20.77
N SER A 261 13.07 -18.09 -21.56
CA SER A 261 12.65 -16.83 -22.20
C SER A 261 11.39 -16.99 -23.08
N ASP A 262 11.31 -18.14 -23.74
CA ASP A 262 10.22 -18.50 -24.64
C ASP A 262 8.90 -18.77 -23.88
N ARG A 263 9.01 -19.24 -22.62
CA ARG A 263 7.87 -19.46 -21.74
C ARG A 263 7.32 -18.14 -21.22
N VAL A 264 8.20 -17.20 -20.85
CA VAL A 264 7.83 -15.84 -20.42
C VAL A 264 7.15 -15.07 -21.56
N ALA A 265 7.71 -15.12 -22.77
CA ALA A 265 7.11 -14.46 -23.93
C ALA A 265 5.68 -14.97 -24.22
N ARG A 266 5.44 -16.28 -24.10
CA ARG A 266 4.09 -16.86 -24.26
C ARG A 266 3.12 -16.45 -23.15
N LEU A 267 3.58 -16.35 -21.90
CA LEU A 267 2.75 -15.89 -20.78
C LEU A 267 2.33 -14.43 -20.98
N VAL A 268 3.29 -13.55 -21.29
CA VAL A 268 3.01 -12.12 -21.57
C VAL A 268 2.08 -11.96 -22.77
N LEU A 269 2.27 -12.75 -23.83
CA LEU A 269 1.37 -12.73 -24.99
C LEU A 269 -0.07 -13.11 -24.60
N ARG A 270 -0.23 -14.15 -23.78
CA ARG A 270 -1.55 -14.60 -23.31
C ARG A 270 -2.24 -13.52 -22.48
N ASP A 271 -1.51 -12.84 -21.61
CA ASP A 271 -2.07 -11.77 -20.78
C ASP A 271 -2.49 -10.57 -21.65
N ILE A 272 -1.70 -10.21 -22.66
CA ILE A 272 -2.07 -9.19 -23.66
C ILE A 272 -3.32 -9.62 -24.44
N GLN A 273 -3.41 -10.88 -24.89
CA GLN A 273 -4.58 -11.40 -25.60
C GLN A 273 -5.85 -11.34 -24.74
N GLN A 274 -5.75 -11.69 -23.46
CA GLN A 274 -6.87 -11.59 -22.53
C GLN A 274 -7.29 -10.13 -22.30
N GLU A 275 -6.35 -9.19 -22.23
CA GLU A 275 -6.65 -7.76 -22.10
C GLU A 275 -7.37 -7.24 -23.35
N VAL A 276 -6.84 -7.53 -24.55
CA VAL A 276 -7.45 -7.13 -25.83
C VAL A 276 -8.83 -7.78 -26.01
N ALA A 277 -8.99 -9.06 -25.70
CA ALA A 277 -10.29 -9.75 -25.80
C ALA A 277 -11.33 -9.17 -24.83
N LYS A 278 -10.92 -8.73 -23.62
CA LYS A 278 -11.80 -7.99 -22.70
C LYS A 278 -12.18 -6.63 -23.25
N GLU A 279 -11.25 -5.92 -23.90
CA GLU A 279 -11.56 -4.65 -24.59
C GLU A 279 -12.54 -4.86 -25.76
N ASP A 280 -12.34 -5.89 -26.59
CA ASP A 280 -13.22 -6.24 -27.71
C ASP A 280 -14.61 -6.70 -27.26
N ALA A 281 -14.70 -7.45 -26.16
CA ALA A 281 -15.98 -7.87 -25.58
C ALA A 281 -16.82 -6.68 -25.07
N LEU A 282 -16.18 -5.60 -24.61
CA LEU A 282 -16.85 -4.36 -24.21
C LEU A 282 -17.35 -3.54 -25.42
N ILE A 283 -16.74 -3.70 -26.59
CA ILE A 283 -17.07 -2.95 -27.81
C ILE A 283 -18.36 -3.48 -28.47
N GLY A 284 -18.72 -4.75 -28.25
CA GLY A 284 -19.91 -5.36 -28.88
C GLY A 284 -19.81 -5.46 -30.41
N ASN A 285 -20.79 -6.10 -31.04
CA ASN A 285 -20.73 -6.46 -32.47
C ASN A 285 -21.01 -5.27 -33.43
N ASP A 286 -21.25 -4.07 -32.92
CA ASP A 286 -21.67 -2.90 -33.70
C ASP A 286 -20.47 -1.96 -33.97
N ARG A 287 -19.72 -2.27 -35.03
CA ARG A 287 -18.41 -1.66 -35.33
C ARG A 287 -18.46 -0.18 -35.74
N ASP A 288 -19.63 0.34 -36.13
CA ASP A 288 -19.75 1.70 -36.69
C ASP A 288 -20.15 2.77 -35.64
N SER A 289 -20.63 2.37 -34.46
CA SER A 289 -21.05 3.26 -33.35
C SER A 289 -20.16 3.16 -32.08
N GLY A 290 -19.28 2.14 -32.00
CA GLY A 290 -18.69 1.66 -30.74
C GLY A 290 -17.59 2.50 -30.06
N TRP A 291 -16.72 3.23 -30.78
CA TRP A 291 -15.55 3.87 -30.13
C TRP A 291 -15.93 5.06 -29.23
N TRP A 292 -16.91 5.86 -29.65
CA TRP A 292 -17.43 6.98 -28.84
C TRP A 292 -18.14 6.48 -27.59
N HIS A 293 -18.92 5.39 -27.68
CA HIS A 293 -19.59 4.80 -26.52
C HIS A 293 -18.60 4.26 -25.49
N VAL A 294 -17.54 3.56 -25.94
CA VAL A 294 -16.47 3.07 -25.07
C VAL A 294 -15.69 4.22 -24.43
N ALA A 295 -15.39 5.27 -25.19
CA ALA A 295 -14.78 6.48 -24.65
C ALA A 295 -15.69 7.16 -23.62
N LEU A 296 -17.01 7.22 -23.88
CA LEU A 296 -17.99 7.78 -22.95
C LEU A 296 -18.10 6.97 -21.66
N GLN A 297 -18.08 5.64 -21.77
CA GLN A 297 -18.14 4.74 -20.62
C GLN A 297 -16.86 4.84 -19.78
N ARG A 298 -15.67 4.86 -20.41
CA ARG A 298 -14.40 5.10 -19.72
C ARG A 298 -14.36 6.48 -19.07
N ALA A 299 -14.89 7.51 -19.74
CA ALA A 299 -15.01 8.85 -19.16
C ALA A 299 -15.98 8.87 -17.97
N ARG A 300 -17.10 8.14 -18.06
CA ARG A 300 -18.03 7.95 -16.95
C ARG A 300 -17.35 7.24 -15.78
N ASP A 301 -16.64 6.15 -16.03
CA ASP A 301 -15.92 5.38 -15.01
C ASP A 301 -14.80 6.20 -14.37
N LEU A 302 -14.14 7.08 -15.14
CA LEU A 302 -13.11 7.98 -14.66
C LEU A 302 -13.68 9.09 -13.76
N LEU A 303 -14.85 9.65 -14.10
CA LEU A 303 -15.44 10.79 -13.40
C LEU A 303 -16.39 10.41 -12.25
N TYR A 304 -17.13 9.30 -12.38
CA TYR A 304 -18.14 8.88 -11.40
C TYR A 304 -17.59 7.89 -10.36
N THR A 305 -16.56 7.10 -10.68
CA THR A 305 -15.93 6.22 -9.70
C THR A 305 -15.08 7.04 -8.74
N GLY A 306 -15.39 6.97 -7.43
CA GLY A 306 -14.76 7.80 -6.40
C GLY A 306 -13.23 7.77 -6.44
N GLY A 307 -12.62 6.59 -6.50
CA GLY A 307 -11.15 6.45 -6.55
C GLY A 307 -10.52 6.99 -7.83
N ASN A 308 -11.12 6.72 -8.99
CA ASN A 308 -10.62 7.21 -10.28
C ASN A 308 -10.68 8.74 -10.37
N ARG A 309 -11.74 9.35 -9.84
CA ARG A 309 -11.88 10.81 -9.79
C ARG A 309 -10.81 11.45 -8.91
N ARG A 310 -10.47 10.82 -7.78
CA ARG A 310 -9.39 11.30 -6.89
C ARG A 310 -8.03 11.20 -7.59
N ALA A 311 -7.75 10.07 -8.26
CA ALA A 311 -6.56 9.91 -9.08
C ALA A 311 -6.46 10.99 -10.19
N LEU A 312 -7.56 11.26 -10.89
CA LEU A 312 -7.63 12.31 -11.91
C LEU A 312 -7.37 13.70 -11.32
N THR A 313 -7.99 14.00 -10.18
CA THR A 313 -7.82 15.29 -9.50
C THR A 313 -6.35 15.52 -9.15
N ILE A 314 -5.67 14.50 -8.60
CA ILE A 314 -4.24 14.56 -8.30
C ILE A 314 -3.41 14.77 -9.56
N ALA A 315 -3.64 13.98 -10.62
CA ALA A 315 -2.87 14.06 -11.86
C ALA A 315 -2.99 15.44 -12.53
N VAL A 316 -4.23 15.93 -12.67
CA VAL A 316 -4.54 17.26 -13.25
C VAL A 316 -3.96 18.37 -12.38
N MET A 317 -4.10 18.29 -11.06
CA MET A 317 -3.50 19.28 -10.14
C MET A 317 -1.98 19.33 -10.29
N LEU A 318 -1.28 18.18 -10.31
CA LEU A 318 0.17 18.13 -10.43
C LEU A 318 0.66 18.62 -11.79
N GLN A 319 -0.01 18.23 -12.88
CA GLN A 319 0.36 18.68 -14.23
C GLN A 319 0.07 20.17 -14.45
N GLY A 320 -1.05 20.66 -13.92
CA GLY A 320 -1.36 22.08 -13.91
C GLY A 320 -0.34 22.87 -13.10
N LEU A 321 -0.05 22.44 -11.87
CA LEU A 321 0.92 23.08 -10.98
C LEU A 321 2.34 23.11 -11.58
N GLN A 322 2.76 22.02 -12.24
CA GLN A 322 4.05 21.96 -12.93
C GLN A 322 4.20 23.16 -13.88
N GLN A 323 3.17 23.46 -14.68
CA GLN A 323 3.22 24.50 -15.71
C GLN A 323 2.88 25.89 -15.17
N LEU A 324 1.81 26.00 -14.39
CA LEU A 324 1.34 27.26 -13.78
C LEU A 324 2.33 27.84 -12.76
N SER A 325 3.32 27.06 -12.31
CA SER A 325 4.45 27.56 -11.50
C SER A 325 5.36 28.54 -12.26
N GLY A 326 5.22 28.67 -13.58
CA GLY A 326 5.99 29.59 -14.41
C GLY A 326 7.29 29.02 -14.98
N PHE A 327 7.60 27.74 -14.74
CA PHE A 327 8.89 27.14 -15.11
C PHE A 327 9.15 27.17 -16.62
N ASN A 328 8.19 26.75 -17.44
CA ASN A 328 8.39 26.73 -18.89
C ASN A 328 8.55 28.14 -19.47
N SER A 329 7.81 29.14 -18.95
CA SER A 329 8.02 30.53 -19.36
C SER A 329 9.36 31.09 -18.93
N LEU A 330 9.88 30.72 -17.75
CA LEU A 330 11.26 31.02 -17.37
C LEU A 330 12.21 30.46 -18.42
N MET A 331 12.04 29.20 -18.82
CA MET A 331 12.91 28.59 -19.83
C MET A 331 12.75 29.28 -21.20
N TYR A 332 11.54 29.56 -21.66
CA TYR A 332 11.33 30.24 -22.94
C TYR A 332 11.92 31.64 -22.98
N PHE A 333 11.82 32.40 -21.89
CA PHE A 333 12.18 33.81 -21.88
C PHE A 333 13.44 34.12 -21.06
N SER A 334 14.18 33.12 -20.56
CA SER A 334 15.37 33.31 -19.72
C SER A 334 16.38 34.27 -20.34
N ALA A 335 16.75 34.08 -21.62
CA ALA A 335 17.73 34.94 -22.28
C ALA A 335 17.17 36.35 -22.50
N THR A 336 15.85 36.48 -22.65
CA THR A 336 15.18 37.79 -22.71
C THR A 336 15.24 38.49 -21.35
N ILE A 337 14.98 37.78 -20.24
CA ILE A 337 15.07 38.32 -18.87
C ILE A 337 16.50 38.80 -18.59
N PHE A 338 17.52 37.98 -18.89
CA PHE A 338 18.91 38.36 -18.64
C PHE A 338 19.41 39.46 -19.59
N SER A 339 18.79 39.60 -20.78
CA SER A 339 19.02 40.73 -21.66
C SER A 339 18.47 42.03 -21.06
N ILE A 340 17.26 42.00 -20.49
CA ILE A 340 16.67 43.14 -19.76
C ILE A 340 17.55 43.55 -18.57
N LEU A 341 18.13 42.57 -17.87
CA LEU A 341 19.06 42.81 -16.75
C LEU A 341 20.47 43.24 -17.19
N SER A 342 20.70 43.50 -18.48
CA SER A 342 21.96 43.99 -19.05
C SER A 342 23.18 43.09 -18.79
N PHE A 343 22.99 41.76 -18.70
CA PHE A 343 24.11 40.82 -18.67
C PHE A 343 24.86 40.81 -20.00
N SER A 344 26.19 40.75 -19.96
CA SER A 344 27.05 40.79 -21.16
C SER A 344 26.79 39.65 -22.15
N SER A 345 26.40 38.47 -21.65
CA SER A 345 25.98 37.34 -22.50
C SER A 345 24.71 36.70 -21.92
N PRO A 346 23.52 37.17 -22.33
CA PRO A 346 22.25 36.65 -21.81
C PRO A 346 22.04 35.16 -22.09
N THR A 347 22.50 34.67 -23.24
CA THR A 347 22.43 33.25 -23.64
C THR A 347 23.33 32.35 -22.79
N LEU A 348 24.53 32.82 -22.41
CA LEU A 348 25.41 32.10 -21.49
C LEU A 348 24.84 32.06 -20.07
N THR A 349 24.25 33.17 -19.61
CA THR A 349 23.58 33.21 -18.30
C THR A 349 22.41 32.22 -18.26
N SER A 350 21.59 32.15 -19.30
CA SER A 350 20.52 31.15 -19.42
C SER A 350 21.02 29.71 -19.45
N LEU A 351 22.15 29.45 -20.11
CA LEU A 351 22.79 28.14 -20.10
C LEU A 351 23.12 27.68 -18.68
N SER A 352 23.58 28.57 -17.80
CA SER A 352 23.87 28.22 -16.40
C SER A 352 22.63 27.70 -15.64
N VAL A 353 21.46 28.30 -15.89
CA VAL A 353 20.18 27.87 -15.31
C VAL A 353 19.75 26.51 -15.87
N ALA A 354 19.91 26.29 -17.18
CA ALA A 354 19.61 25.00 -17.81
C ALA A 354 20.53 23.87 -17.31
N VAL A 355 21.81 24.15 -17.06
CA VAL A 355 22.75 23.19 -16.46
C VAL A 355 22.31 22.83 -15.04
N ALA A 356 21.89 23.81 -14.23
CA ALA A 356 21.33 23.54 -12.92
C ALA A 356 20.08 22.65 -13.00
N ASN A 357 19.18 22.89 -13.97
CA ASN A 357 18.03 22.03 -14.22
C ASN A 357 18.46 20.57 -14.45
N PHE A 358 19.37 20.35 -15.40
CA PHE A 358 19.86 19.01 -15.75
C PHE A 358 20.52 18.27 -14.57
N LEU A 359 21.39 18.96 -13.82
CA LEU A 359 22.08 18.37 -12.66
C LEU A 359 21.09 17.97 -11.55
N PHE A 360 20.10 18.81 -11.26
CA PHE A 360 19.11 18.48 -10.22
C PHE A 360 18.08 17.45 -10.69
N THR A 361 17.79 17.35 -11.99
CA THR A 361 17.04 16.20 -12.54
C THR A 361 17.81 14.89 -12.36
N LEU A 362 19.14 14.90 -12.54
CA LEU A 362 19.97 13.72 -12.28
C LEU A 362 19.94 13.32 -10.80
N LEU A 363 19.99 14.30 -9.88
CA LEU A 363 19.84 14.03 -8.45
C LEU A 363 18.46 13.47 -8.12
N ALA A 364 17.39 14.04 -8.69
CA ALA A 364 16.04 13.53 -8.51
C ALA A 364 15.94 12.06 -8.92
N PHE A 365 16.52 11.69 -10.06
CA PHE A 365 16.54 10.31 -10.54
C PHE A 365 17.14 9.34 -9.52
N VAL A 366 18.21 9.73 -8.82
CA VAL A 366 18.88 8.88 -7.83
C VAL A 366 18.11 8.78 -6.52
N TYR A 367 17.41 9.85 -6.13
CA TYR A 367 16.81 9.97 -4.80
C TYR A 367 15.28 9.81 -4.76
N ILE A 368 14.58 9.85 -5.90
CA ILE A 368 13.10 9.83 -5.95
C ILE A 368 12.51 8.59 -5.29
N ASP A 369 13.11 7.43 -5.53
CA ASP A 369 12.67 6.17 -4.95
C ASP A 369 13.11 5.99 -3.49
N LYS A 370 14.17 6.70 -3.06
CA LYS A 370 14.70 6.64 -1.68
C LYS A 370 13.96 7.54 -0.70
N ILE A 371 13.66 8.77 -1.12
CA ILE A 371 13.06 9.79 -0.24
C ILE A 371 11.54 9.67 -0.23
N GLY A 372 10.93 9.25 -1.33
CA GLY A 372 9.48 9.27 -1.50
C GLY A 372 9.01 10.47 -2.31
N ARG A 373 8.01 10.26 -3.16
CA ARG A 373 7.55 11.28 -4.13
C ARG A 373 6.82 12.42 -3.42
N ARG A 374 6.01 12.10 -2.40
CA ARG A 374 5.29 13.11 -1.62
C ARG A 374 6.26 13.99 -0.85
N ARG A 375 7.23 13.38 -0.16
CA ARG A 375 8.21 14.11 0.66
C ARG A 375 9.06 15.04 -0.21
N ILE A 376 9.50 14.60 -1.38
CA ILE A 376 10.24 15.45 -2.33
C ILE A 376 9.44 16.70 -2.71
N LEU A 377 8.17 16.56 -3.09
CA LEU A 377 7.33 17.72 -3.43
C LEU A 377 7.13 18.67 -2.23
N LEU A 378 6.93 18.12 -1.03
CA LEU A 378 6.74 18.94 0.17
C LEU A 378 8.00 19.69 0.60
N TYR A 379 9.19 19.19 0.26
CA TYR A 379 10.45 19.87 0.53
C TYR A 379 10.87 20.85 -0.58
N SER A 380 10.62 20.53 -1.85
CA SER A 380 11.10 21.34 -2.96
C SER A 380 10.23 22.57 -3.25
N ILE A 381 8.90 22.46 -3.17
CA ILE A 381 8.00 23.57 -3.50
C ILE A 381 8.18 24.78 -2.56
N PRO A 382 8.37 24.63 -1.23
CA PRO A 382 8.68 25.77 -0.36
C PRO A 382 9.96 26.51 -0.76
N VAL A 383 11.01 25.78 -1.17
CA VAL A 383 12.24 26.39 -1.68
C VAL A 383 11.97 27.18 -2.97
N MET A 384 11.10 26.66 -3.86
CA MET A 384 10.65 27.41 -5.04
C MET A 384 9.92 28.70 -4.65
N VAL A 385 9.00 28.64 -3.68
CA VAL A 385 8.23 29.80 -3.19
C VAL A 385 9.17 30.87 -2.63
N ILE A 386 10.11 30.49 -1.77
CA ILE A 386 11.09 31.41 -1.18
C ILE A 386 11.94 32.06 -2.29
N ALA A 387 12.45 31.27 -3.23
CA ALA A 387 13.25 31.79 -4.35
C ALA A 387 12.45 32.77 -5.22
N LEU A 388 11.17 32.49 -5.51
CA LEU A 388 10.29 33.39 -6.26
C LEU A 388 9.98 34.68 -5.50
N ILE A 389 9.75 34.61 -4.17
CA ILE A 389 9.51 35.80 -3.35
C ILE A 389 10.75 36.70 -3.30
N VAL A 390 11.94 36.12 -3.08
CA VAL A 390 13.19 36.90 -3.07
C VAL A 390 13.45 37.49 -4.46
N CYS A 391 13.18 36.73 -5.53
CA CYS A 391 13.26 37.23 -6.91
C CYS A 391 12.30 38.41 -7.15
N ALA A 392 11.05 38.31 -6.70
CA ALA A 392 10.05 39.36 -6.80
C ALA A 392 10.49 40.65 -6.08
N LEU A 393 11.03 40.51 -4.86
CA LEU A 393 11.55 41.63 -4.07
C LEU A 393 12.77 42.28 -4.75
N ALA A 394 13.68 41.48 -5.29
CA ALA A 394 14.85 41.97 -6.02
C ALA A 394 14.44 42.78 -7.27
N PHE A 395 13.47 42.29 -8.05
CA PHE A 395 12.92 43.03 -9.20
C PHE A 395 12.18 44.31 -8.77
N SER A 396 11.46 44.30 -7.64
CA SER A 396 10.77 45.50 -7.13
C SER A 396 11.72 46.59 -6.62
N SER A 397 12.95 46.20 -6.27
CA SER A 397 13.99 47.11 -5.76
C SER A 397 14.87 47.67 -6.88
N MET A 398 14.65 47.28 -8.13
CA MET A 398 15.43 47.70 -9.29
C MET A 398 14.66 48.74 -10.09
N GLU A 399 15.26 49.91 -10.34
CA GLU A 399 14.76 50.86 -11.32
C GLU A 399 15.05 50.30 -12.73
N LEU A 400 14.08 49.58 -13.29
CA LEU A 400 14.17 49.08 -14.65
C LEU A 400 14.09 50.27 -15.63
N PRO A 401 14.96 50.35 -16.66
CA PRO A 401 14.83 51.35 -17.71
C PRO A 401 13.42 51.25 -18.29
N ALA A 402 12.65 52.33 -18.15
CA ALA A 402 11.24 52.34 -18.51
C ALA A 402 11.06 51.81 -19.94
N LEU A 403 10.26 50.74 -20.09
CA LEU A 403 9.73 50.23 -21.36
C LEU A 403 8.83 51.31 -21.99
N SER A 404 9.44 52.39 -22.47
CA SER A 404 8.78 53.55 -23.05
C SER A 404 8.86 53.44 -24.58
N PRO A 405 7.79 53.75 -25.34
CA PRO A 405 7.74 53.50 -26.78
C PRO A 405 8.50 54.51 -27.66
N ASP A 406 9.30 55.41 -27.10
CA ASP A 406 9.87 56.54 -27.85
C ASP A 406 11.39 56.44 -27.98
N PRO A 407 11.96 56.38 -29.20
CA PRO A 407 13.40 56.34 -29.40
C PRO A 407 13.97 57.75 -29.26
N GLN A 408 14.33 58.14 -28.04
CA GLN A 408 15.27 59.24 -27.86
C GLN A 408 16.71 58.70 -27.80
N PRO A 409 17.68 59.38 -28.43
CA PRO A 409 19.07 58.97 -28.38
C PRO A 409 19.56 59.12 -26.94
N GLN A 410 19.90 58.03 -26.28
CA GLN A 410 20.67 58.10 -25.04
C GLN A 410 22.05 58.67 -25.38
N GLU A 411 22.26 59.95 -25.05
CA GLU A 411 23.60 60.47 -24.82
C GLU A 411 24.29 59.58 -23.78
N LYS A 412 25.47 59.08 -24.12
CA LYS A 412 26.39 58.46 -23.16
C LYS A 412 26.74 59.53 -22.12
N SER A 413 26.06 59.53 -20.98
CA SER A 413 26.52 60.23 -19.79
C SER A 413 27.69 59.44 -19.20
N ASP A 414 28.91 59.77 -19.64
CA ASP A 414 30.15 59.45 -18.94
C ASP A 414 30.09 60.09 -17.54
N GLY A 415 29.87 59.31 -16.47
CA GLY A 415 30.00 59.88 -15.12
C GLY A 415 29.33 59.20 -13.92
N ALA A 416 28.50 58.17 -14.09
CA ALA A 416 27.96 57.41 -12.94
C ALA A 416 28.40 55.95 -13.03
N LEU A 417 29.18 55.50 -12.05
CA LEU A 417 29.45 54.07 -11.83
C LEU A 417 28.11 53.33 -11.74
N PRO A 418 27.92 52.20 -12.45
CA PRO A 418 26.65 51.49 -12.43
C PRO A 418 26.32 51.03 -11.00
N ASP A 419 25.05 51.21 -10.64
CA ASP A 419 24.44 50.66 -9.44
C ASP A 419 24.89 49.21 -9.23
N SER A 420 25.23 48.87 -7.98
CA SER A 420 25.94 47.65 -7.61
C SER A 420 25.46 46.37 -8.34
N PRO A 421 26.36 45.50 -8.84
CA PRO A 421 26.01 44.27 -9.58
C PRO A 421 25.27 43.21 -8.74
N LEU A 422 24.96 43.52 -7.48
CA LEU A 422 24.40 42.62 -6.49
C LEU A 422 22.95 42.21 -6.85
N LEU A 423 22.13 43.13 -7.36
CA LEU A 423 20.72 42.85 -7.65
C LEU A 423 20.53 41.89 -8.85
N PRO A 424 21.13 42.11 -10.04
CA PRO A 424 21.04 41.16 -11.15
C PRO A 424 21.59 39.77 -10.82
N VAL A 425 22.70 39.71 -10.07
CA VAL A 425 23.28 38.44 -9.60
C VAL A 425 22.36 37.73 -8.60
N THR A 426 21.70 38.48 -7.72
CA THR A 426 20.69 37.92 -6.79
C THR A 426 19.52 37.31 -7.56
N ILE A 427 19.02 37.98 -8.60
CA ILE A 427 17.95 37.44 -9.47
C ILE A 427 18.41 36.15 -10.13
N LEU A 428 19.61 36.13 -10.73
CA LEU A 428 20.18 34.92 -11.32
C LEU A 428 20.24 33.76 -10.30
N LEU A 429 20.73 34.02 -9.09
CA LEU A 429 20.83 33.01 -8.04
C LEU A 429 19.44 32.50 -7.63
N CYS A 430 18.45 33.39 -7.48
CA CYS A 430 17.07 33.00 -7.17
C CYS A 430 16.46 32.14 -8.28
N LEU A 431 16.60 32.53 -9.55
CA LEU A 431 16.08 31.77 -10.69
C LEU A 431 16.77 30.41 -10.85
N THR A 432 18.06 30.33 -10.49
CA THR A 432 18.82 29.08 -10.48
C THR A 432 18.34 28.15 -9.35
N VAL A 433 18.16 28.67 -8.13
CA VAL A 433 17.64 27.90 -6.99
C VAL A 433 16.20 27.44 -7.24
N TYR A 434 15.34 28.31 -7.78
CA TYR A 434 13.99 27.96 -8.21
C TYR A 434 14.01 26.80 -9.21
N THR A 435 14.84 26.90 -10.25
CA THR A 435 15.00 25.88 -11.30
C THR A 435 15.51 24.56 -10.72
N ALA A 436 16.54 24.60 -9.89
CA ALA A 436 17.10 23.43 -9.22
C ALA A 436 16.06 22.71 -8.35
N SER A 437 15.28 23.47 -7.57
CA SER A 437 14.24 22.90 -6.72
C SER A 437 13.06 22.33 -7.52
N TYR A 438 12.65 23.03 -8.59
CA TYR A 438 11.67 22.53 -9.53
C TYR A 438 12.12 21.19 -10.14
N ALA A 439 13.34 21.15 -10.67
CA ALA A 439 13.94 19.98 -11.29
C ALA A 439 14.02 18.77 -10.35
N PHE A 440 14.23 19.02 -9.05
CA PHE A 440 14.30 17.97 -8.03
C PHE A 440 12.94 17.33 -7.74
N GLY A 441 11.84 18.11 -7.82
CA GLY A 441 10.49 17.65 -7.49
C GLY A 441 9.48 17.77 -8.64
N LEU A 442 8.87 18.96 -8.78
CA LEU A 442 7.77 19.20 -9.71
C LEU A 442 8.11 18.92 -11.18
N GLY A 443 9.38 18.94 -11.57
CA GLY A 443 9.81 18.58 -12.93
C GLY A 443 9.57 17.12 -13.29
N ASN A 444 9.62 16.19 -12.33
CA ASN A 444 9.61 14.74 -12.62
C ASN A 444 8.36 14.03 -12.08
N VAL A 445 7.95 14.32 -10.84
CA VAL A 445 6.86 13.59 -10.17
C VAL A 445 5.54 13.61 -10.96
N PRO A 446 5.09 14.75 -11.56
CA PRO A 446 3.85 14.78 -12.33
C PRO A 446 3.84 13.86 -13.56
N TRP A 447 4.99 13.57 -14.16
CA TRP A 447 5.08 12.68 -15.34
C TRP A 447 4.88 11.21 -15.00
N GLN A 448 4.90 10.85 -13.71
CA GLN A 448 4.58 9.50 -13.22
C GLN A 448 3.06 9.29 -13.01
N GLN A 449 2.23 10.21 -13.51
CA GLN A 449 0.76 10.19 -13.42
C GLN A 449 0.07 8.88 -13.83
N SER A 450 0.65 8.10 -14.75
CA SER A 450 0.04 6.87 -15.26
C SER A 450 -0.08 5.78 -14.17
N GLU A 451 0.72 5.87 -13.13
CA GLU A 451 0.71 4.97 -11.97
C GLU A 451 -0.46 5.24 -11.01
N LEU A 452 -1.10 6.41 -11.10
CA LEU A 452 -2.27 6.75 -10.27
C LEU A 452 -3.56 6.04 -10.74
N PHE A 453 -3.61 5.66 -12.02
CA PHE A 453 -4.83 5.20 -12.65
C PHE A 453 -4.88 3.67 -12.78
N PRO A 454 -6.04 3.04 -12.53
CA PRO A 454 -6.24 1.65 -12.86
C PRO A 454 -6.25 1.44 -14.38
N LEU A 455 -5.90 0.23 -14.81
CA LEU A 455 -5.66 -0.12 -16.21
C LEU A 455 -6.77 0.33 -17.16
N ASN A 456 -8.04 0.14 -16.76
CA ASN A 456 -9.21 0.43 -17.57
C ASN A 456 -9.42 1.91 -17.94
N VAL A 457 -8.91 2.84 -17.13
CA VAL A 457 -9.03 4.30 -17.37
C VAL A 457 -7.68 5.00 -17.50
N ARG A 458 -6.56 4.26 -17.44
CA ARG A 458 -5.20 4.82 -17.39
C ARG A 458 -4.85 5.69 -18.57
N SER A 459 -5.13 5.24 -19.79
CA SER A 459 -4.82 5.99 -21.01
C SER A 459 -5.60 7.30 -21.07
N LEU A 460 -6.89 7.26 -20.74
CA LEU A 460 -7.77 8.43 -20.71
C LEU A 460 -7.41 9.43 -19.59
N GLY A 461 -7.15 8.92 -18.38
CA GLY A 461 -6.73 9.76 -17.25
C GLY A 461 -5.39 10.45 -17.52
N SER A 462 -4.43 9.72 -18.10
CA SER A 462 -3.13 10.26 -18.47
C SER A 462 -3.23 11.27 -19.61
N SER A 463 -4.09 11.05 -20.61
CA SER A 463 -4.26 11.99 -21.72
C SER A 463 -4.89 13.31 -21.27
N LEU A 464 -5.89 13.29 -20.38
CA LEU A 464 -6.49 14.50 -19.80
C LEU A 464 -5.49 15.28 -18.95
N ALA A 465 -4.66 14.60 -18.17
CA ALA A 465 -3.64 15.23 -17.36
C ALA A 465 -2.51 15.82 -18.23
N THR A 466 -2.09 15.15 -19.31
CA THR A 466 -1.17 15.72 -20.31
C THR A 466 -1.80 16.89 -21.08
N ALA A 467 -3.08 16.85 -21.41
CA ALA A 467 -3.78 17.99 -22.00
C ALA A 467 -3.82 19.19 -21.03
N THR A 468 -4.00 18.93 -19.73
CA THR A 468 -3.88 19.98 -18.70
C THR A 468 -2.50 20.61 -18.68
N ASN A 469 -1.44 19.79 -18.83
CA ASN A 469 -0.07 20.27 -18.96
C ASN A 469 0.07 21.23 -20.16
N TRP A 470 -0.25 20.78 -21.37
CA TRP A 470 -0.11 21.61 -22.57
C TRP A 470 -1.00 22.85 -22.57
N GLY A 471 -2.23 22.74 -22.06
CA GLY A 471 -3.13 23.89 -21.91
C GLY A 471 -2.60 24.92 -20.92
N SER A 472 -2.07 24.48 -19.78
CA SER A 472 -1.45 25.37 -18.81
C SER A 472 -0.17 26.01 -19.37
N ASN A 473 0.65 25.24 -20.10
CA ASN A 473 1.85 25.74 -20.75
C ASN A 473 1.54 26.81 -21.81
N PHE A 474 0.48 26.60 -22.61
CA PHE A 474 -0.02 27.61 -23.55
C PHE A 474 -0.41 28.91 -22.85
N ILE A 475 -1.17 28.82 -21.75
CA ILE A 475 -1.61 29.99 -20.97
C ILE A 475 -0.39 30.78 -20.45
N VAL A 476 0.56 30.11 -19.80
CA VAL A 476 1.73 30.76 -19.20
C VAL A 476 2.67 31.30 -20.28
N GLY A 477 2.87 30.56 -21.38
CA GLY A 477 3.69 31.00 -22.52
C GLY A 477 3.13 32.25 -23.21
N LEU A 478 1.80 32.37 -23.31
CA LEU A 478 1.14 33.52 -23.92
C LEU A 478 1.08 34.73 -22.98
N SER A 479 0.88 34.50 -21.68
CA SER A 479 0.64 35.56 -20.70
C SER A 479 1.90 36.10 -20.02
N PHE A 480 3.02 35.36 -19.98
CA PHE A 480 4.21 35.74 -19.21
C PHE A 480 4.77 37.12 -19.57
N LEU A 481 5.09 37.40 -20.83
CA LEU A 481 5.63 38.70 -21.21
C LEU A 481 4.60 39.84 -21.05
N PRO A 482 3.31 39.69 -21.44
CA PRO A 482 2.28 40.67 -21.12
C PRO A 482 2.15 40.97 -19.62
N MET A 483 2.26 39.95 -18.75
CA MET A 483 2.27 40.17 -17.30
C MET A 483 3.50 40.95 -16.84
N MET A 484 4.69 40.65 -17.39
CA MET A 484 5.90 41.40 -17.09
C MET A 484 5.78 42.89 -17.45
N GLU A 485 5.06 43.23 -18.52
CA GLU A 485 4.77 44.62 -18.92
C GLU A 485 3.66 45.27 -18.07
N TRP A 486 2.53 44.60 -17.87
CA TRP A 486 1.34 45.19 -17.24
C TRP A 486 1.37 45.16 -15.71
N LEU A 487 1.89 44.09 -15.13
CA LEU A 487 1.97 43.92 -13.67
C LEU A 487 3.34 44.33 -13.13
N SER A 488 4.36 44.48 -13.97
CA SER A 488 5.80 44.49 -13.64
C SER A 488 6.40 43.11 -13.33
N PRO A 489 7.73 42.95 -13.45
CA PRO A 489 8.39 41.70 -13.12
C PRO A 489 8.19 41.24 -11.67
N GLY A 490 8.26 42.15 -10.71
CA GLY A 490 8.10 41.84 -9.29
C GLY A 490 6.76 41.17 -8.99
N TRP A 491 5.65 41.76 -9.45
CA TRP A 491 4.32 41.18 -9.26
C TRP A 491 4.09 39.90 -10.07
N THR A 492 4.72 39.76 -11.23
CA THR A 492 4.64 38.53 -12.04
C THR A 492 5.25 37.34 -11.30
N PHE A 493 6.46 37.48 -10.74
CA PHE A 493 7.10 36.43 -9.94
C PHE A 493 6.36 36.18 -8.61
N ALA A 494 5.80 37.22 -7.98
CA ALA A 494 4.96 37.08 -6.80
C ALA A 494 3.69 36.27 -7.09
N ALA A 495 3.05 36.47 -8.25
CA ALA A 495 1.89 35.68 -8.67
C ALA A 495 2.23 34.19 -8.80
N TYR A 496 3.38 33.84 -9.39
CA TYR A 496 3.86 32.46 -9.44
C TYR A 496 4.17 31.88 -8.06
N ALA A 497 4.67 32.69 -7.11
CA ALA A 497 4.87 32.25 -5.73
C ALA A 497 3.55 31.88 -5.04
N VAL A 498 2.49 32.66 -5.29
CA VAL A 498 1.13 32.37 -4.78
C VAL A 498 0.60 31.05 -5.37
N VAL A 499 0.74 30.86 -6.68
CA VAL A 499 0.34 29.59 -7.34
C VAL A 499 1.10 28.40 -6.76
N CYS A 500 2.42 28.52 -6.58
CA CYS A 500 3.24 27.48 -5.95
C CYS A 500 2.80 27.18 -4.51
N THR A 501 2.42 28.20 -3.74
CA THR A 501 1.95 28.05 -2.35
C THR A 501 0.61 27.30 -2.29
N ILE A 502 -0.34 27.67 -3.16
CA ILE A 502 -1.63 26.96 -3.27
C ILE A 502 -1.40 25.50 -3.68
N GLY A 503 -0.51 25.29 -4.65
CA GLY A 503 -0.10 23.95 -5.08
C GLY A 503 0.52 23.11 -3.97
N TRP A 504 1.38 23.71 -3.14
CA TRP A 504 1.99 23.04 -1.99
C TRP A 504 0.93 22.62 -0.95
N VAL A 505 -0.05 23.48 -0.66
CA VAL A 505 -1.18 23.13 0.21
C VAL A 505 -2.00 21.99 -0.40
N GLY A 506 -2.24 22.01 -1.72
CA GLY A 506 -2.90 20.92 -2.44
C GLY A 506 -2.15 19.60 -2.30
N VAL A 507 -0.84 19.59 -2.57
CA VAL A 507 0.01 18.41 -2.37
C VAL A 507 -0.11 17.94 -0.92
N TRP A 508 0.08 18.82 0.06
CA TRP A 508 -0.02 18.48 1.47
C TRP A 508 -1.38 17.85 1.84
N ALA A 509 -2.49 18.36 1.31
CA ALA A 509 -3.83 17.92 1.66
C ALA A 509 -4.26 16.60 0.99
N ILE A 510 -3.96 16.41 -0.31
CA ILE A 510 -4.59 15.36 -1.12
C ILE A 510 -3.63 14.36 -1.78
N TYR A 511 -2.32 14.59 -1.79
CA TYR A 511 -1.36 13.69 -2.45
C TYR A 511 -0.78 12.64 -1.47
N PRO A 512 -1.18 11.36 -1.52
CA PRO A 512 -0.60 10.32 -0.66
C PRO A 512 0.85 9.98 -1.01
N GLU A 513 1.55 9.30 -0.11
CA GLU A 513 2.84 8.68 -0.45
C GLU A 513 2.59 7.41 -1.28
N MET A 514 3.25 7.34 -2.43
CA MET A 514 3.03 6.31 -3.45
C MET A 514 4.25 5.43 -3.67
N SER A 515 5.40 5.83 -3.13
CA SER A 515 6.62 5.05 -3.26
C SER A 515 6.48 3.67 -2.64
N GLY A 516 6.89 2.65 -3.40
CA GLY A 516 6.84 1.25 -2.97
C GLY A 516 5.48 0.56 -3.13
N LEU A 517 4.42 1.27 -3.55
CA LEU A 517 3.09 0.68 -3.73
C LEU A 517 2.89 0.10 -5.13
N GLY A 518 2.28 -1.08 -5.19
CA GLY A 518 1.77 -1.67 -6.43
C GLY A 518 0.53 -0.94 -6.97
N LEU A 519 0.23 -1.10 -8.26
CA LEU A 519 -0.90 -0.42 -8.92
C LEU A 519 -2.27 -0.71 -8.26
N GLU A 520 -2.50 -1.95 -7.82
CA GLU A 520 -3.74 -2.31 -7.11
C GLU A 520 -3.79 -1.74 -5.69
N GLU A 521 -2.64 -1.55 -5.04
CA GLU A 521 -2.55 -0.95 -3.72
C GLU A 521 -2.83 0.56 -3.78
N VAL A 522 -2.34 1.23 -4.83
CA VAL A 522 -2.67 2.63 -5.16
C VAL A 522 -4.18 2.80 -5.36
N LYS A 523 -4.80 1.89 -6.10
CA LYS A 523 -6.25 1.88 -6.31
C LYS A 523 -7.02 1.69 -5.00
N GLY A 524 -6.59 0.74 -4.16
CA GLY A 524 -7.18 0.51 -2.84
C GLY A 524 -7.04 1.74 -1.93
N LEU A 525 -5.87 2.38 -1.94
CA LEU A 525 -5.57 3.57 -1.14
C LEU A 525 -6.47 4.77 -1.49
N LEU A 526 -6.86 4.90 -2.76
CA LEU A 526 -7.72 5.97 -3.23
C LEU A 526 -9.22 5.60 -3.24
N ALA A 527 -9.60 4.37 -2.86
CA ALA A 527 -10.97 3.88 -2.97
C ALA A 527 -11.96 4.66 -2.07
N ASP A 528 -11.63 4.83 -0.78
CA ASP A 528 -12.52 5.42 0.22
C ASP A 528 -12.12 6.84 0.65
N GLY A 529 -10.94 7.32 0.24
CA GLY A 529 -10.43 8.65 0.60
C GLY A 529 -9.21 9.06 -0.21
N TRP A 530 -8.51 10.09 0.27
CA TRP A 530 -7.24 10.54 -0.33
C TRP A 530 -6.02 9.70 0.11
N GLY A 531 -6.21 8.76 1.05
CA GLY A 531 -5.16 7.84 1.48
C GLY A 531 -3.95 8.45 2.18
N VAL A 532 -3.89 9.77 2.39
CA VAL A 532 -2.69 10.44 2.93
C VAL A 532 -2.28 9.88 4.29
N ARG A 533 -3.21 9.81 5.25
CA ARG A 533 -2.90 9.30 6.60
C ARG A 533 -2.54 7.82 6.58
N GLU A 534 -3.26 7.04 5.79
CA GLU A 534 -3.04 5.60 5.64
C GLU A 534 -1.68 5.28 5.01
N SER A 535 -1.29 6.01 3.96
CA SER A 535 0.03 5.87 3.34
C SER A 535 1.17 6.20 4.32
N LEU A 536 0.96 7.18 5.20
CA LEU A 536 1.96 7.57 6.19
C LEU A 536 2.07 6.56 7.33
N THR A 537 0.97 5.91 7.72
CA THR A 537 1.02 4.82 8.71
C THR A 537 1.67 3.56 8.15
N ARG A 538 1.44 3.23 6.87
CA ARG A 538 2.10 2.07 6.23
C ARG A 538 3.62 2.23 6.16
N VAL A 539 4.10 3.44 5.82
CA VAL A 539 5.55 3.75 5.86
C VAL A 539 6.11 3.69 7.29
N ARG A 540 5.30 3.99 8.31
CA ARG A 540 5.70 3.96 9.71
C ARG A 540 5.73 2.54 10.31
N ASP A 541 4.97 1.60 9.74
CA ASP A 541 5.16 0.17 10.01
C ASP A 541 6.43 -0.39 9.32
N ASP A 542 7.00 0.37 8.37
CA ASP A 542 8.23 0.08 7.61
C ASP A 542 9.46 0.86 8.16
N ASP A 543 9.42 1.27 9.44
CA ASP A 543 10.49 2.02 10.15
C ASP A 543 11.88 1.32 10.05
N ASP A 544 11.89 0.00 9.81
CA ASP A 544 13.11 -0.78 9.58
C ASP A 544 13.79 -0.44 8.24
N MET A 545 13.02 -0.09 7.21
CA MET A 545 13.55 0.25 5.88
C MET A 545 14.35 1.56 5.92
N ASP A 546 13.94 2.52 6.75
CA ASP A 546 14.70 3.76 6.96
C ASP A 546 16.06 3.49 7.61
N ILE A 547 16.15 2.53 8.53
CA ILE A 547 17.42 2.08 9.13
C ILE A 547 18.29 1.36 8.10
N VAL A 548 17.71 0.49 7.28
CA VAL A 548 18.42 -0.17 6.18
C VAL A 548 18.95 0.88 5.21
N ASN A 549 18.12 1.83 4.77
CA ASN A 549 18.50 2.92 3.89
C ASN A 549 19.58 3.84 4.51
N LEU A 550 19.47 4.12 5.81
CA LEU A 550 20.47 4.89 6.56
C LEU A 550 21.80 4.12 6.65
N SER A 551 21.75 2.80 6.89
CA SER A 551 22.93 1.94 6.90
C SER A 551 23.58 1.86 5.52
N LEU A 552 22.79 1.90 4.44
CA LEU A 552 23.26 1.89 3.06
C LEU A 552 23.81 3.25 2.61
N SER A 553 23.60 4.31 3.38
CA SER A 553 24.08 5.65 3.05
C SER A 553 25.60 5.77 3.20
N CYS A 554 26.20 5.09 4.19
CA CYS A 554 27.66 4.99 4.30
C CYS A 554 28.13 3.78 5.13
N SER A 555 29.34 3.31 4.83
CA SER A 555 29.95 2.14 5.51
C SER A 555 30.16 2.32 7.01
N PHE A 556 30.36 3.57 7.48
CA PHE A 556 30.47 3.87 8.90
C PHE A 556 29.18 3.59 9.65
N LEU A 557 28.05 4.11 9.13
CA LEU A 557 26.72 3.87 9.73
C LEU A 557 26.35 2.39 9.66
N HIS A 558 26.65 1.73 8.54
CA HIS A 558 26.47 0.28 8.42
C HIS A 558 27.16 -0.49 9.54
N ASN A 559 28.45 -0.21 9.79
CA ASN A 559 29.25 -0.90 10.79
C ASN A 559 28.85 -0.54 12.23
N ALA A 560 28.18 0.59 12.47
CA ALA A 560 27.67 0.95 13.78
C ALA A 560 26.28 0.33 14.07
N ILE A 561 25.45 0.17 13.04
CA ILE A 561 24.05 -0.22 13.18
C ILE A 561 23.86 -1.74 13.07
N MET A 562 24.46 -2.35 12.04
CA MET A 562 24.18 -3.74 11.66
C MET A 562 24.78 -4.84 12.55
N PRO A 563 25.87 -4.64 13.33
CA PRO A 563 26.38 -5.68 14.22
C PRO A 563 25.32 -6.17 15.22
N ALA A 564 25.39 -7.46 15.56
CA ALA A 564 24.41 -8.11 16.44
C ALA A 564 24.44 -7.57 17.89
N GLU A 565 25.58 -7.05 18.32
CA GLU A 565 25.75 -6.45 19.65
C GLU A 565 25.17 -5.02 19.76
N SER A 566 24.73 -4.43 18.64
CA SER A 566 24.22 -3.06 18.62
C SER A 566 23.02 -2.90 19.55
N LEU A 567 23.07 -1.87 20.40
CA LEU A 567 21.98 -1.50 21.33
C LEU A 567 20.70 -1.09 20.60
N ILE A 568 20.79 -0.79 19.30
CA ILE A 568 19.66 -0.42 18.44
C ILE A 568 18.64 -1.57 18.41
N TRP A 569 19.08 -2.82 18.26
CA TRP A 569 18.20 -3.99 18.22
C TRP A 569 17.42 -4.18 19.52
N ARG A 570 18.09 -3.98 20.66
CA ARG A 570 17.43 -4.00 21.97
C ARG A 570 16.38 -2.89 22.09
N ARG A 571 16.66 -1.69 21.57
CA ARG A 571 15.72 -0.57 21.59
C ARG A 571 14.53 -0.82 20.67
N LEU A 572 14.75 -1.26 19.44
CA LEU A 572 13.68 -1.62 18.50
C LEU A 572 12.80 -2.74 19.05
N PHE A 573 13.43 -3.81 19.55
CA PHE A 573 12.70 -4.89 20.19
C PHE A 573 11.87 -4.38 21.38
N LYS A 574 12.43 -3.51 22.23
CA LYS A 574 11.69 -2.88 23.34
C LYS A 574 10.52 -2.06 22.87
N ASP A 575 10.68 -1.32 21.77
CA ASP A 575 9.67 -0.39 21.28
C ASP A 575 8.49 -1.18 20.67
N THR A 576 8.78 -2.29 19.98
CA THR A 576 7.80 -3.12 19.25
C THR A 576 7.21 -4.28 20.07
N TYR A 577 8.00 -4.94 20.92
CA TYR A 577 7.65 -6.18 21.64
C TYR A 577 7.91 -6.07 23.16
N ASP A 578 7.38 -7.01 23.94
CA ASP A 578 7.70 -7.13 25.36
C ASP A 578 9.05 -7.82 25.54
N ILE A 579 9.96 -7.26 26.35
CA ILE A 579 11.30 -7.84 26.54
C ILE A 579 11.25 -9.02 27.53
N PRO A 580 11.65 -10.23 27.14
CA PRO A 580 11.82 -11.35 28.06
C PRO A 580 12.96 -11.08 29.05
N ARG A 581 12.85 -11.56 30.29
CA ARG A 581 13.96 -11.43 31.25
C ARG A 581 15.17 -12.22 30.73
N GLN A 582 16.37 -11.60 30.76
CA GLN A 582 17.67 -12.23 30.50
C GLN A 582 18.05 -12.61 29.04
N ARG A 583 17.64 -11.88 28.00
CA ARG A 583 18.19 -12.07 26.62
C ARG A 583 19.31 -11.09 26.24
N SER A 584 20.29 -11.58 25.48
CA SER A 584 21.38 -10.79 24.89
C SER A 584 20.90 -9.96 23.68
N SER A 585 21.63 -8.91 23.29
CA SER A 585 21.25 -8.09 22.12
C SER A 585 21.29 -8.89 20.80
N THR A 586 22.20 -9.87 20.70
CA THR A 586 22.32 -10.77 19.55
C THR A 586 21.08 -11.65 19.38
N GLU A 587 20.59 -12.24 20.47
CA GLU A 587 19.37 -13.04 20.45
C GLU A 587 18.14 -12.18 20.14
N LEU A 588 18.07 -10.97 20.72
CA LEU A 588 16.98 -10.02 20.43
C LEU A 588 16.96 -9.58 18.98
N LYS A 589 18.11 -9.44 18.32
CA LYS A 589 18.17 -9.15 16.87
C LYS A 589 17.56 -10.28 16.05
N ILE A 590 17.97 -11.52 16.30
CA ILE A 590 17.47 -12.69 15.57
C ILE A 590 15.96 -12.79 15.76
N GLU A 591 15.49 -12.67 16.99
CA GLU A 591 14.07 -12.70 17.33
C GLU A 591 13.26 -11.57 16.70
N TYR A 592 13.80 -10.35 16.72
CA TYR A 592 13.18 -9.22 16.04
C TYR A 592 12.96 -9.52 14.55
N GLN A 593 14.01 -9.99 13.87
CA GLN A 593 13.97 -10.29 12.44
C GLN A 593 13.04 -11.46 12.12
N THR A 594 13.08 -12.52 12.92
CA THR A 594 12.18 -13.67 12.75
C THR A 594 10.73 -13.23 12.91
N ARG A 595 10.39 -12.49 13.98
CA ARG A 595 9.02 -12.02 14.22
C ARG A 595 8.54 -11.05 13.16
N SER A 596 9.38 -10.11 12.72
CA SER A 596 8.99 -9.13 11.70
C SER A 596 8.72 -9.81 10.36
N ILE A 597 9.56 -10.78 9.95
CA ILE A 597 9.37 -11.54 8.71
C ILE A 597 8.14 -12.43 8.81
N VAL A 598 8.04 -13.25 9.87
CA VAL A 598 6.99 -14.25 10.01
C VAL A 598 5.61 -13.60 10.16
N LEU A 599 5.48 -12.56 10.97
CA LEU A 599 4.18 -11.88 11.17
C LEU A 599 3.75 -11.02 9.97
N ALA A 600 4.67 -10.65 9.07
CA ALA A 600 4.33 -9.93 7.84
C ALA A 600 3.78 -10.84 6.73
N GLN A 601 3.99 -12.16 6.84
CA GLN A 601 3.49 -13.12 5.85
C GLN A 601 1.97 -13.27 5.94
N LYS A 602 1.30 -13.23 4.77
CA LYS A 602 -0.13 -13.55 4.65
C LYS A 602 -0.30 -15.07 4.63
N ILE A 603 -0.50 -15.66 5.81
CA ILE A 603 -0.65 -17.11 5.94
C ILE A 603 -2.11 -17.51 5.84
N SER A 604 -2.37 -18.51 4.99
CA SER A 604 -3.65 -19.18 4.88
C SER A 604 -3.55 -20.58 5.47
N PHE A 605 -4.47 -20.90 6.38
CA PHE A 605 -4.62 -22.24 6.94
C PHE A 605 -5.54 -23.13 6.09
N LYS A 606 -6.08 -22.63 4.96
CA LYS A 606 -7.11 -23.31 4.13
C LYS A 606 -6.70 -24.71 3.65
N CYS A 607 -5.44 -24.87 3.25
CA CYS A 607 -4.91 -26.07 2.60
C CYS A 607 -4.20 -27.05 3.56
N GLY A 608 -4.27 -26.83 4.87
CA GLY A 608 -3.58 -27.63 5.89
C GLY A 608 -2.41 -26.90 6.54
N GLU A 609 -1.73 -27.57 7.46
CA GLU A 609 -0.58 -27.04 8.21
C GLU A 609 0.73 -27.50 7.54
N GLY A 610 1.41 -26.57 6.86
CA GLY A 610 2.77 -26.75 6.33
C GLY A 610 3.83 -26.16 7.25
N GLU A 611 5.09 -26.13 6.79
CA GLU A 611 6.21 -25.57 7.56
C GLU A 611 6.03 -24.07 7.89
N GLU A 612 5.47 -23.30 6.95
CA GLU A 612 5.20 -21.86 7.15
C GLU A 612 4.15 -21.61 8.24
N GLN A 613 3.06 -22.39 8.23
CA GLN A 613 2.01 -22.32 9.24
C GLN A 613 2.56 -22.68 10.63
N THR A 614 3.38 -23.73 10.70
CA THR A 614 4.00 -24.17 11.97
C THR A 614 4.92 -23.10 12.54
N LEU A 615 5.81 -22.52 11.72
CA LEU A 615 6.72 -21.46 12.15
C LEU A 615 5.95 -20.24 12.69
N TRP A 616 4.84 -19.88 12.03
CA TRP A 616 3.99 -18.79 12.48
C TRP A 616 3.31 -19.06 13.82
N LEU A 617 2.82 -20.29 14.01
CA LEU A 617 2.24 -20.72 15.29
C LEU A 617 3.29 -20.74 16.41
N GLU A 618 4.53 -21.15 16.13
CA GLU A 618 5.63 -21.11 17.11
C GLU A 618 5.95 -19.67 17.55
N VAL A 619 6.03 -18.74 16.59
CA VAL A 619 6.23 -17.32 16.90
C VAL A 619 5.09 -16.77 17.76
N LEU A 620 3.84 -17.11 17.45
CA LEU A 620 2.70 -16.71 18.28
C LEU A 620 2.75 -17.32 19.69
N ARG A 621 3.10 -18.60 19.80
CA ARG A 621 3.28 -19.29 21.08
C ARG A 621 4.29 -18.56 21.95
N ASP A 622 5.47 -18.27 21.42
CA ASP A 622 6.55 -17.63 22.18
C ASP A 622 6.14 -16.22 22.63
N MET A 623 5.51 -15.44 21.74
CA MET A 623 4.99 -14.12 22.08
C MET A 623 3.89 -14.17 23.15
N LEU A 624 3.04 -15.20 23.14
CA LEU A 624 2.00 -15.42 24.15
C LEU A 624 2.61 -15.80 25.50
N LEU A 625 3.58 -16.71 25.53
CA LEU A 625 4.29 -17.08 26.76
C LEU A 625 4.96 -15.87 27.42
N GLU A 626 5.66 -15.06 26.63
CA GLU A 626 6.25 -13.80 27.10
C GLU A 626 5.20 -12.80 27.63
N SER A 627 4.01 -12.79 27.03
CA SER A 627 2.92 -11.93 27.49
C SER A 627 2.35 -12.38 28.84
N PHE A 628 2.39 -13.70 29.14
CA PHE A 628 1.95 -14.26 30.42
C PHE A 628 2.93 -13.97 31.55
N GLU A 629 4.23 -13.87 31.25
CA GLU A 629 5.26 -13.44 32.22
C GLU A 629 5.18 -11.93 32.54
N SER A 630 4.48 -11.15 31.73
CA SER A 630 4.36 -9.71 31.92
C SER A 630 3.47 -9.38 33.12
N LYS A 631 3.96 -8.50 34.00
CA LYS A 631 3.21 -8.02 35.19
C LYS A 631 1.84 -7.42 34.85
N ASN A 632 1.65 -6.93 33.62
CA ASN A 632 0.39 -6.34 33.16
C ASN A 632 -0.01 -6.90 31.79
N PRO A 633 -0.71 -8.04 31.74
CA PRO A 633 -1.13 -8.70 30.49
C PRO A 633 -1.96 -7.78 29.59
N SER A 634 -2.81 -6.92 30.18
CA SER A 634 -3.65 -5.97 29.44
C SER A 634 -2.90 -4.85 28.71
N THR A 635 -1.62 -4.63 29.02
CA THR A 635 -0.76 -3.63 28.37
C THR A 635 0.36 -4.24 27.53
N SER A 636 0.41 -5.57 27.41
CA SER A 636 1.41 -6.30 26.63
C SER A 636 1.48 -5.79 25.20
N LYS A 637 2.69 -5.46 24.75
CA LYS A 637 2.97 -5.10 23.36
C LYS A 637 2.81 -6.32 22.46
N ASN A 638 3.20 -7.50 22.94
CA ASN A 638 3.04 -8.75 22.21
C ASN A 638 1.57 -9.01 21.87
N ILE A 639 0.64 -8.92 22.84
CA ILE A 639 -0.80 -9.10 22.58
C ILE A 639 -1.34 -8.09 21.55
N LYS A 640 -0.89 -6.84 21.59
CA LYS A 640 -1.27 -5.83 20.59
C LYS A 640 -0.77 -6.18 19.19
N ARG A 641 0.46 -6.71 19.08
CA ARG A 641 1.02 -7.06 17.78
C ARG A 641 0.43 -8.34 17.22
N ILE A 642 0.13 -9.33 18.06
CA ILE A 642 -0.65 -10.53 17.69
C ILE A 642 -2.03 -10.12 17.14
N ARG A 643 -2.72 -9.19 17.83
CA ARG A 643 -3.98 -8.61 17.36
C ARG A 643 -3.86 -7.96 15.97
N SER A 644 -2.78 -7.22 15.74
CA SER A 644 -2.50 -6.59 14.43
C SER A 644 -2.25 -7.64 13.35
N ALA A 645 -1.44 -8.66 13.62
CA ALA A 645 -1.18 -9.74 12.69
C ALA A 645 -2.45 -10.54 12.37
N HIS A 646 -3.30 -10.80 13.37
CA HIS A 646 -4.57 -11.49 13.20
C HIS A 646 -5.53 -10.72 12.27
N SER A 647 -5.57 -9.38 12.31
CA SER A 647 -6.43 -8.61 11.38
C SER A 647 -6.15 -8.86 9.89
N THR A 648 -4.98 -9.42 9.56
CA THR A 648 -4.58 -9.78 8.19
C THR A 648 -4.75 -11.26 7.85
N THR A 649 -5.19 -12.09 8.81
CA THR A 649 -5.28 -13.55 8.69
C THR A 649 -6.62 -14.08 9.23
N GLU A 650 -7.24 -15.03 8.51
CA GLU A 650 -8.52 -15.66 8.93
C GLU A 650 -8.33 -16.69 10.08
N PHE A 651 -7.26 -16.60 10.87
CA PHE A 651 -6.83 -17.67 11.78
C PHE A 651 -7.84 -17.99 12.90
N LEU A 652 -8.38 -16.97 13.58
CA LEU A 652 -9.42 -17.15 14.61
C LEU A 652 -10.83 -17.36 14.03
N ASP A 653 -11.02 -17.06 12.73
CA ASP A 653 -12.31 -17.14 12.04
C ASP A 653 -12.62 -18.55 11.56
N ARG A 654 -11.60 -19.42 11.44
CA ARG A 654 -11.79 -20.76 10.89
C ARG A 654 -12.08 -21.81 11.97
N PRO A 655 -13.16 -22.58 11.82
CA PRO A 655 -13.42 -23.75 12.64
C PRO A 655 -12.63 -24.99 12.22
N LEU A 656 -12.53 -25.93 13.16
CA LEU A 656 -11.95 -27.26 13.00
C LEU A 656 -12.63 -28.14 11.92
N ASN A 657 -13.88 -27.86 11.58
CA ASN A 657 -14.64 -28.65 10.61
C ASN A 657 -14.33 -28.17 9.18
N GLY A 658 -13.67 -29.02 8.39
CA GLY A 658 -13.31 -28.72 7.00
C GLY A 658 -11.81 -28.83 6.69
N TYR A 659 -11.13 -29.82 7.25
CA TYR A 659 -9.87 -30.30 6.69
C TYR A 659 -10.12 -30.71 5.23
N SER A 660 -9.32 -30.13 4.32
CA SER A 660 -9.30 -30.31 2.86
C SER A 660 -9.98 -31.59 2.36
N GLN A 661 -10.78 -31.47 1.30
CA GLN A 661 -11.39 -32.56 0.54
C GLN A 661 -10.41 -33.67 0.10
N HIS A 662 -9.09 -33.48 0.26
CA HIS A 662 -8.08 -34.39 -0.27
C HIS A 662 -7.23 -35.19 0.73
N LYS A 663 -7.12 -34.88 2.04
CA LYS A 663 -6.40 -35.73 3.03
C LYS A 663 -6.76 -35.36 4.49
N PRO A 664 -7.39 -36.24 5.30
CA PRO A 664 -7.82 -35.93 6.66
C PRO A 664 -6.74 -36.29 7.68
N GLY A 665 -6.06 -35.29 8.24
CA GLY A 665 -5.33 -35.40 9.51
C GLY A 665 -6.00 -34.52 10.55
N PRO A 666 -5.98 -34.89 11.85
CA PRO A 666 -6.43 -33.98 12.92
C PRO A 666 -5.58 -32.69 12.95
N PRO A 667 -6.09 -31.57 13.50
CA PRO A 667 -5.28 -30.38 13.79
C PRO A 667 -4.02 -30.74 14.57
N SER A 668 -2.94 -29.96 14.43
CA SER A 668 -1.86 -30.06 15.39
C SER A 668 -2.30 -29.56 16.78
N GLU A 669 -1.71 -30.15 17.82
CA GLU A 669 -1.92 -29.67 19.20
C GLU A 669 -1.49 -28.21 19.36
N LEU A 670 -0.43 -27.78 18.68
CA LEU A 670 0.06 -26.40 18.70
C LEU A 670 -0.99 -25.44 18.15
N LEU A 671 -1.59 -25.75 17.00
CA LEU A 671 -2.68 -24.94 16.44
C LEU A 671 -3.82 -24.81 17.44
N CYS A 672 -4.21 -25.92 18.06
CA CYS A 672 -5.35 -25.90 18.97
C CYS A 672 -5.05 -25.11 20.25
N ALA A 673 -3.86 -25.30 20.83
CA ALA A 673 -3.43 -24.62 22.03
C ALA A 673 -3.32 -23.10 21.81
N VAL A 674 -2.73 -22.66 20.69
CA VAL A 674 -2.65 -21.23 20.33
C VAL A 674 -4.05 -20.64 20.16
N GLN A 675 -4.95 -21.32 19.44
CA GLN A 675 -6.34 -20.86 19.29
C GLN A 675 -7.08 -20.74 20.64
N LEU A 676 -6.90 -21.71 21.54
CA LEU A 676 -7.50 -21.66 22.87
C LEU A 676 -6.91 -20.52 23.70
N CYS A 677 -5.59 -20.32 23.71
CA CYS A 677 -4.96 -19.19 24.42
C CYS A 677 -5.45 -17.82 23.91
N LEU A 678 -5.86 -17.73 22.64
CA LEU A 678 -6.43 -16.53 22.04
C LEU A 678 -7.96 -16.41 22.21
N THR A 679 -8.61 -17.27 23.01
CA THR A 679 -10.07 -17.22 23.25
C THR A 679 -10.55 -15.85 23.74
N GLY A 680 -9.79 -15.19 24.61
CA GLY A 680 -10.14 -13.85 25.10
C GLY A 680 -10.14 -12.78 23.99
N MET A 681 -9.32 -12.97 22.96
CA MET A 681 -9.30 -12.11 21.78
C MET A 681 -10.46 -12.46 20.83
N ALA A 682 -10.74 -13.75 20.61
CA ALA A 682 -11.84 -14.20 19.77
C ALA A 682 -13.21 -13.75 20.31
N LEU A 683 -13.38 -13.64 21.63
CA LEU A 683 -14.61 -13.18 22.28
C LEU A 683 -14.72 -11.65 22.42
N ASP A 684 -13.74 -10.87 21.96
CA ASP A 684 -13.75 -9.40 21.98
C ASP A 684 -14.74 -8.87 20.91
N GLN A 685 -15.74 -8.08 21.30
CA GLN A 685 -16.73 -7.52 20.37
C GLN A 685 -16.13 -6.60 19.30
N SER A 686 -14.92 -6.07 19.54
CA SER A 686 -14.21 -5.27 18.54
C SER A 686 -13.59 -6.11 17.41
N MET A 687 -13.52 -7.43 17.59
CA MET A 687 -13.11 -8.38 16.57
C MET A 687 -14.31 -8.85 15.75
N PHE A 688 -14.22 -8.75 14.43
CA PHE A 688 -15.22 -9.27 13.50
C PHE A 688 -14.95 -10.75 13.20
N CYS A 689 -15.16 -11.63 14.18
CA CYS A 689 -15.06 -13.08 13.99
C CYS A 689 -16.46 -13.69 13.79
N ARG A 690 -16.75 -14.22 12.59
CA ARG A 690 -18.06 -14.83 12.29
C ARG A 690 -17.96 -16.36 12.33
N CYS A 691 -18.59 -16.96 13.35
CA CYS A 691 -18.66 -18.42 13.50
C CYS A 691 -20.02 -18.98 13.03
N LEU A 692 -19.99 -19.89 12.05
CA LEU A 692 -21.15 -20.57 11.47
C LEU A 692 -21.56 -21.80 12.30
N ARG A 693 -22.61 -22.54 11.88
CA ARG A 693 -23.19 -23.64 12.69
C ARG A 693 -22.43 -24.94 12.46
N THR A 694 -21.92 -25.05 11.25
CA THR A 694 -21.03 -26.09 10.73
C THR A 694 -19.67 -26.13 11.43
N ASP A 695 -19.37 -25.09 12.19
CA ASP A 695 -18.06 -24.75 12.72
C ASP A 695 -17.74 -25.43 14.06
N TYR A 696 -18.75 -26.06 14.64
CA TYR A 696 -18.61 -26.92 15.80
C TYR A 696 -19.64 -28.04 15.77
N ASP A 697 -19.26 -29.19 16.31
CA ASP A 697 -20.18 -30.31 16.47
C ASP A 697 -20.94 -30.19 17.80
N ILE A 698 -22.27 -30.20 17.73
CA ILE A 698 -23.12 -30.17 18.93
C ILE A 698 -23.09 -31.48 19.70
N GLY A 699 -22.87 -32.61 19.00
CA GLY A 699 -22.68 -33.91 19.62
C GLY A 699 -21.45 -33.90 20.51
N ALA A 700 -20.32 -33.36 20.02
CA ALA A 700 -19.12 -33.16 20.83
C ALA A 700 -19.34 -32.20 22.01
N VAL A 701 -20.00 -31.06 21.79
CA VAL A 701 -20.24 -30.01 22.81
C VAL A 701 -21.08 -30.51 23.98
N TYR A 702 -22.19 -31.21 23.71
CA TYR A 702 -23.08 -31.75 24.73
C TYR A 702 -22.73 -33.19 25.15
N SER A 703 -21.83 -33.85 24.41
CA SER A 703 -21.51 -35.28 24.61
C SER A 703 -22.78 -36.15 24.60
N TYR A 704 -23.65 -35.90 23.61
CA TYR A 704 -24.94 -36.57 23.41
C TYR A 704 -24.71 -38.04 23.03
N ASP A 705 -25.48 -38.97 23.60
CA ASP A 705 -25.46 -40.41 23.28
C ASP A 705 -24.17 -41.19 23.61
N VAL A 706 -23.35 -40.68 24.55
CA VAL A 706 -22.13 -41.39 25.01
C VAL A 706 -22.39 -42.08 26.35
N ASP A 707 -22.40 -43.42 26.37
CA ASP A 707 -22.66 -44.27 27.55
C ASP A 707 -21.67 -44.07 28.71
N THR A 708 -20.44 -43.61 28.40
CA THR A 708 -19.41 -43.29 29.39
C THR A 708 -18.78 -41.93 29.07
N PRO A 709 -18.94 -40.91 29.93
CA PRO A 709 -18.34 -39.60 29.69
C PRO A 709 -16.81 -39.71 29.72
N ARG A 710 -16.16 -39.46 28.58
CA ARG A 710 -14.71 -39.19 28.54
C ARG A 710 -14.43 -37.86 29.23
N THR A 711 -13.53 -37.86 30.21
CA THR A 711 -13.05 -36.67 30.89
C THR A 711 -12.34 -35.74 29.90
N LEU A 712 -12.41 -34.43 30.13
CA LEU A 712 -11.73 -33.43 29.28
C LEU A 712 -10.19 -33.53 29.37
N VAL A 713 -9.71 -34.14 30.44
CA VAL A 713 -8.31 -34.47 30.66
C VAL A 713 -8.25 -35.95 31.00
N ASP A 714 -7.59 -36.73 30.16
CA ASP A 714 -7.13 -38.08 30.52
C ASP A 714 -5.74 -37.92 31.15
N SER A 715 -5.34 -38.85 32.01
CA SER A 715 -4.15 -38.90 32.88
C SER A 715 -2.84 -38.21 32.43
N LYS A 716 -2.65 -37.91 31.13
CA LYS A 716 -1.56 -37.06 30.59
C LYS A 716 -1.92 -36.18 29.37
N GLU A 717 -3.14 -36.20 28.83
CA GLU A 717 -3.50 -35.54 27.56
C GLU A 717 -4.79 -34.71 27.69
N ILE A 718 -4.81 -33.55 27.01
CA ILE A 718 -5.94 -32.63 26.97
C ILE A 718 -6.72 -32.82 25.67
N ASP A 719 -8.04 -32.98 25.74
CA ASP A 719 -8.89 -33.00 24.54
C ASP A 719 -9.10 -31.58 23.99
N PHE A 720 -8.09 -31.09 23.28
CA PHE A 720 -8.10 -29.75 22.69
C PHE A 720 -9.21 -29.55 21.65
N VAL A 721 -9.54 -30.61 20.90
CA VAL A 721 -10.56 -30.56 19.84
C VAL A 721 -11.94 -30.31 20.45
N LYS A 722 -12.29 -31.05 21.50
CA LYS A 722 -13.56 -30.86 22.22
C LYS A 722 -13.65 -29.48 22.86
N LEU A 723 -12.57 -28.97 23.46
CA LEU A 723 -12.53 -27.61 24.02
C LEU A 723 -12.73 -26.52 22.97
N LEU A 724 -12.16 -26.69 21.78
CA LEU A 724 -12.35 -25.76 20.68
C LEU A 724 -13.79 -25.79 20.15
N HIS A 725 -14.43 -26.95 20.07
CA HIS A 725 -15.86 -27.02 19.76
C HIS A 725 -16.70 -26.27 20.80
N ILE A 726 -16.39 -26.42 22.09
CA ILE A 726 -17.06 -25.65 23.17
C ILE A 726 -16.80 -24.15 23.03
N ARG A 727 -15.55 -23.73 22.74
CA ARG A 727 -15.19 -22.32 22.51
C ARG A 727 -15.96 -21.74 21.31
N ASN A 728 -16.02 -22.46 20.20
CA ASN A 728 -16.72 -22.02 18.98
C ASN A 728 -18.23 -21.94 19.18
N PHE A 729 -18.81 -22.88 19.95
CA PHE A 729 -20.20 -22.78 20.39
C PHE A 729 -20.46 -21.43 21.07
N TRP A 730 -19.63 -21.04 22.04
CA TRP A 730 -19.78 -19.75 22.73
C TRP A 730 -19.50 -18.54 21.83
N LEU A 731 -18.52 -18.62 20.94
CA LEU A 731 -18.21 -17.57 19.97
C LEU A 731 -19.43 -17.21 19.10
N ARG A 732 -20.10 -18.23 18.55
CA ARG A 732 -21.33 -18.04 17.76
C ARG A 732 -22.44 -17.42 18.61
N HIS A 733 -22.77 -18.02 19.75
CA HIS A 733 -23.95 -17.63 20.53
C HIS A 733 -23.79 -16.29 21.27
N LEU A 734 -22.56 -15.82 21.51
CA LEU A 734 -22.31 -14.53 22.18
C LEU A 734 -22.12 -13.35 21.22
N LEU A 735 -21.58 -13.58 20.02
CA LEU A 735 -21.18 -12.49 19.11
C LEU A 735 -21.99 -12.41 17.81
N ASN A 736 -22.64 -13.48 17.36
CA ASN A 736 -23.40 -13.46 16.11
C ASN A 736 -24.72 -12.69 16.29
N THR A 737 -24.94 -11.66 15.47
CA THR A 737 -26.16 -10.81 15.49
C THR A 737 -27.33 -11.40 14.74
N ASP A 738 -27.07 -12.34 13.82
CA ASP A 738 -28.09 -12.88 12.92
C ASP A 738 -28.91 -14.00 13.58
N GLU A 739 -28.46 -14.48 14.75
CA GLU A 739 -29.21 -15.42 15.58
C GLU A 739 -29.89 -14.68 16.74
N ALA A 740 -31.19 -14.93 16.92
CA ALA A 740 -31.93 -14.57 18.14
C ALA A 740 -31.53 -15.51 19.30
N THR A 741 -30.25 -15.52 19.67
CA THR A 741 -29.66 -16.38 20.70
C THR A 741 -29.21 -15.59 21.93
N TYR A 742 -28.43 -16.22 22.82
CA TYR A 742 -27.83 -15.63 24.01
C TYR A 742 -27.21 -14.24 23.81
N SER A 743 -26.83 -13.85 22.59
CA SER A 743 -26.34 -12.52 22.19
C SER A 743 -27.28 -11.38 22.62
N ASP A 744 -28.58 -11.48 22.36
CA ASP A 744 -29.54 -10.42 22.73
C ASP A 744 -29.69 -10.32 24.25
N SER A 745 -29.84 -11.47 24.92
CA SER A 745 -29.86 -11.56 26.39
C SER A 745 -28.58 -11.01 27.01
N TYR A 746 -27.42 -11.34 26.45
CA TYR A 746 -26.09 -10.93 26.92
C TYR A 746 -25.83 -9.43 26.68
N ARG A 747 -26.28 -8.86 25.56
CA ARG A 747 -26.17 -7.43 25.23
C ARG A 747 -27.08 -6.57 26.10
N MET A 748 -28.24 -7.07 26.51
CA MET A 748 -29.18 -6.35 27.38
C MET A 748 -28.74 -6.28 28.85
N PHE A 749 -27.71 -7.02 29.27
CA PHE A 749 -27.19 -6.95 30.63
C PHE A 749 -26.20 -5.78 30.82
N PRO A 750 -26.48 -4.79 31.70
CA PRO A 750 -25.49 -3.78 32.10
C PRO A 750 -24.23 -4.43 32.68
N GLU A 751 -23.08 -3.75 32.64
CA GLU A 751 -21.75 -4.27 33.05
C GLU A 751 -21.73 -5.13 34.34
N PRO A 752 -22.43 -4.77 35.43
CA PRO A 752 -22.53 -5.59 36.65
C PRO A 752 -23.41 -6.84 36.54
N ARG A 753 -24.13 -7.05 35.44
CA ARG A 753 -25.06 -8.17 35.18
C ARG A 753 -24.55 -9.18 34.15
N ARG A 754 -23.29 -9.05 33.73
CA ARG A 754 -22.54 -10.06 32.94
C ARG A 754 -22.11 -11.23 33.88
N PRO A 755 -21.56 -12.36 33.38
CA PRO A 755 -21.56 -13.66 34.05
C PRO A 755 -21.24 -13.65 35.54
N ARG A 756 -21.98 -14.48 36.27
CA ARG A 756 -21.96 -14.62 37.73
C ARG A 756 -20.54 -14.81 38.25
N ILE A 757 -20.09 -13.92 39.13
CA ILE A 757 -18.71 -13.90 39.63
C ILE A 757 -18.52 -15.06 40.60
N LEU A 758 -17.57 -15.94 40.29
CA LEU A 758 -17.12 -16.98 41.19
C LEU A 758 -16.13 -16.37 42.20
N ARG A 759 -16.45 -16.38 43.49
CA ARG A 759 -15.57 -15.90 44.56
C ARG A 759 -15.13 -17.07 45.43
N VAL A 760 -13.85 -17.41 45.37
CA VAL A 760 -13.27 -18.60 46.00
C VAL A 760 -12.09 -18.23 46.87
N LYS A 761 -11.90 -18.97 47.97
CA LYS A 761 -10.69 -18.95 48.79
C LYS A 761 -10.04 -20.34 48.83
N PRO A 762 -8.72 -20.43 49.03
CA PRO A 762 -8.06 -21.69 49.32
C PRO A 762 -8.62 -22.30 50.60
N ASP A 763 -8.81 -23.60 50.59
CA ASP A 763 -9.21 -24.37 51.75
C ASP A 763 -8.54 -25.73 51.67
N PRO A 764 -7.57 -26.06 52.55
CA PRO A 764 -6.75 -27.26 52.44
C PRO A 764 -7.54 -28.56 52.70
N ASP A 765 -8.79 -28.48 53.11
CA ASP A 765 -9.63 -29.65 53.38
C ASP A 765 -9.92 -30.43 52.08
N SER A 766 -9.40 -31.66 52.01
CA SER A 766 -9.62 -32.58 50.89
C SER A 766 -11.07 -33.05 50.80
N MET A 767 -11.84 -32.94 51.88
CA MET A 767 -13.27 -33.22 51.87
C MET A 767 -14.05 -32.22 51.05
N ASN A 768 -13.47 -31.08 50.61
CA ASN A 768 -14.10 -30.22 49.60
C ASN A 768 -14.47 -30.97 48.30
N TRP A 769 -13.91 -32.17 48.06
CA TRP A 769 -14.31 -33.08 46.99
C TRP A 769 -14.56 -34.52 47.49
N PRO A 770 -15.71 -34.79 48.13
CA PRO A 770 -16.03 -36.08 48.75
C PRO A 770 -16.21 -37.20 47.72
N ARG A 771 -16.13 -38.46 48.17
CA ARG A 771 -16.27 -39.65 47.30
C ARG A 771 -17.55 -39.67 46.47
N ILE A 772 -18.66 -39.15 47.02
CA ILE A 772 -19.93 -39.09 46.30
C ILE A 772 -19.86 -38.22 45.04
N PHE A 773 -19.00 -37.19 45.03
CA PHE A 773 -18.73 -36.38 43.82
C PHE A 773 -17.83 -37.12 42.84
N GLN A 774 -16.91 -37.94 43.34
CA GLN A 774 -15.97 -38.73 42.53
C GLN A 774 -16.67 -39.79 41.69
N ASN A 775 -17.86 -40.24 42.12
CA ASN A 775 -18.70 -41.15 41.34
C ASN A 775 -19.19 -40.52 40.02
N VAL A 776 -19.31 -39.18 39.97
CA VAL A 776 -19.76 -38.44 38.80
C VAL A 776 -18.58 -37.83 38.04
N ILE A 777 -17.68 -37.14 38.75
CA ILE A 777 -16.47 -36.52 38.19
C ILE A 777 -15.24 -37.10 38.91
N PRO A 778 -14.55 -38.09 38.30
CA PRO A 778 -13.46 -38.79 38.96
C PRO A 778 -12.21 -37.92 39.13
N LEU A 779 -11.44 -38.24 40.18
CA LEU A 779 -10.09 -37.70 40.39
C LEU A 779 -9.09 -38.41 39.47
N LEU A 780 -8.11 -37.66 38.95
CA LEU A 780 -7.07 -38.20 38.08
C LEU A 780 -5.83 -38.58 38.92
N GLY A 781 -5.52 -39.89 39.02
CA GLY A 781 -4.28 -40.45 39.61
C GLY A 781 -4.04 -40.17 41.10
N GLU A 782 -3.13 -40.92 41.73
CA GLU A 782 -2.70 -40.64 43.13
C GLU A 782 -1.63 -39.52 43.20
N ASP A 783 -0.95 -39.22 42.09
CA ASP A 783 0.24 -38.34 42.03
C ASP A 783 -0.03 -36.85 41.72
N SER A 784 -1.29 -36.39 41.66
CA SER A 784 -1.60 -34.98 41.34
C SER A 784 -1.62 -34.08 42.59
N THR A 785 -0.90 -32.96 42.55
CA THR A 785 -0.94 -31.94 43.60
C THR A 785 -2.21 -31.12 43.47
N ARG A 786 -3.20 -31.40 44.32
CA ARG A 786 -4.52 -30.75 44.29
C ARG A 786 -4.57 -29.59 45.27
N SER A 787 -5.03 -28.45 44.79
CA SER A 787 -5.33 -27.28 45.61
C SER A 787 -6.83 -27.13 45.74
N TYR A 788 -7.34 -27.38 46.95
CA TYR A 788 -8.77 -27.33 47.25
C TYR A 788 -9.22 -25.89 47.57
N PHE A 789 -10.48 -25.61 47.28
CA PHE A 789 -11.08 -24.30 47.51
C PHE A 789 -12.57 -24.40 47.83
N ARG A 790 -13.06 -23.34 48.50
CA ARG A 790 -14.48 -23.11 48.74
C ARG A 790 -14.84 -21.66 48.49
N GLY A 791 -16.10 -21.41 48.17
CA GLY A 791 -16.52 -20.12 47.67
C GLY A 791 -18.02 -19.97 47.60
N TYR A 792 -18.42 -18.91 46.93
CA TYR A 792 -19.79 -18.69 46.53
C TYR A 792 -19.83 -17.98 45.17
N GLN A 793 -20.96 -18.13 44.48
CA GLN A 793 -21.32 -17.41 43.29
C GLN A 793 -22.45 -16.46 43.65
N SER A 794 -22.23 -15.16 43.48
CA SER A 794 -23.22 -14.11 43.80
C SER A 794 -23.69 -13.42 42.52
N SER A 795 -25.00 -13.23 42.42
CA SER A 795 -25.64 -12.36 41.43
C SER A 795 -25.77 -10.94 41.99
N SER A 796 -25.61 -9.92 41.15
CA SER A 796 -25.88 -8.53 41.53
C SER A 796 -27.38 -8.17 41.49
N VAL A 797 -28.21 -9.08 40.97
CA VAL A 797 -29.64 -8.87 40.69
C VAL A 797 -30.55 -9.66 41.63
N ASP A 798 -30.04 -10.77 42.17
CA ASP A 798 -30.80 -11.72 42.97
C ASP A 798 -29.96 -11.97 44.22
N GLU A 799 -30.54 -11.81 45.42
CA GLU A 799 -29.85 -12.00 46.71
C GLU A 799 -29.48 -13.48 46.97
N SER A 800 -29.74 -14.36 46.01
CA SER A 800 -29.36 -15.78 46.03
C SER A 800 -27.84 -15.93 45.92
N VAL A 801 -27.26 -16.64 46.90
CA VAL A 801 -25.84 -16.95 47.00
C VAL A 801 -25.69 -18.46 46.83
N ASN A 802 -25.15 -18.90 45.70
CA ASN A 802 -24.89 -20.32 45.45
C ASN A 802 -23.53 -20.69 46.02
N LEU A 803 -23.42 -21.80 46.74
CA LEU A 803 -22.16 -22.22 47.34
C LEU A 803 -21.29 -22.98 46.33
N VAL A 804 -19.97 -22.89 46.51
CA VAL A 804 -18.97 -23.46 45.61
C VAL A 804 -17.98 -24.27 46.42
N ARG A 805 -17.69 -25.50 46.02
CA ARG A 805 -16.52 -26.27 46.49
C ARG A 805 -15.85 -26.97 45.33
N GLY A 806 -14.53 -27.08 45.37
CA GLY A 806 -13.80 -27.66 44.26
C GLY A 806 -12.30 -27.80 44.52
N PHE A 807 -11.60 -28.19 43.46
CA PHE A 807 -10.14 -28.27 43.45
C PHE A 807 -9.59 -27.87 42.08
N VAL A 808 -8.32 -27.49 42.10
CA VAL A 808 -7.50 -27.26 40.90
C VAL A 808 -6.32 -28.22 40.94
N GLU A 809 -5.99 -28.82 39.81
CA GLU A 809 -4.81 -29.66 39.65
C GLU A 809 -4.01 -29.26 38.42
N ALA A 810 -2.68 -29.24 38.56
CA ALA A 810 -1.77 -28.88 37.48
C ALA A 810 -1.56 -30.05 36.50
N VAL A 811 -1.59 -29.77 35.21
CA VAL A 811 -1.18 -30.71 34.17
C VAL A 811 0.35 -30.61 34.06
N LYS A 812 1.06 -31.66 34.50
CA LYS A 812 2.53 -31.64 34.66
C LYS A 812 3.30 -31.53 33.34
N SER A 813 2.77 -32.10 32.25
CA SER A 813 3.38 -32.01 30.91
C SER A 813 2.92 -30.75 30.16
N PRO A 814 3.82 -30.00 29.50
CA PRO A 814 3.43 -28.99 28.53
C PRO A 814 2.60 -29.62 27.40
N GLN A 815 1.53 -28.95 26.99
CA GLN A 815 0.60 -29.43 25.96
C GLN A 815 0.51 -28.38 24.86
N GLY A 816 0.66 -28.78 23.59
CA GLY A 816 0.70 -27.85 22.46
C GLY A 816 1.75 -26.74 22.59
N GLY A 817 2.85 -27.00 23.31
CA GLY A 817 3.93 -26.03 23.55
C GLY A 817 3.69 -25.04 24.69
N PHE A 818 2.56 -25.11 25.40
CA PHE A 818 2.27 -24.23 26.54
C PHE A 818 2.38 -24.98 27.88
N PRO A 819 3.14 -24.46 28.86
CA PRO A 819 3.07 -24.92 30.25
C PRO A 819 1.89 -24.27 30.99
N GLY A 820 1.60 -24.75 32.20
CA GLY A 820 0.67 -24.08 33.12
C GLY A 820 -0.83 -24.35 32.89
N TRP A 821 -1.17 -25.36 32.10
CA TRP A 821 -2.55 -25.88 32.01
C TRP A 821 -3.00 -26.42 33.37
N ARG A 822 -4.22 -26.05 33.80
CA ARG A 822 -4.79 -26.50 35.09
C ARG A 822 -6.19 -27.03 34.89
N ARG A 823 -6.44 -28.28 35.29
CA ARG A 823 -7.79 -28.84 35.38
C ARG A 823 -8.47 -28.25 36.61
N VAL A 824 -9.71 -27.83 36.44
CA VAL A 824 -10.54 -27.28 37.51
C VAL A 824 -11.83 -28.07 37.58
N CYS A 825 -12.15 -28.55 38.78
CA CYS A 825 -13.38 -29.25 39.07
C CYS A 825 -14.07 -28.58 40.25
N PHE A 826 -15.35 -28.24 40.12
CA PHE A 826 -16.11 -27.64 41.21
C PHE A 826 -17.59 -27.99 41.14
N ALA A 827 -18.27 -27.93 42.27
CA ALA A 827 -19.71 -28.10 42.39
C ALA A 827 -20.32 -26.76 42.78
N LEU A 828 -21.37 -26.34 42.07
CA LEU A 828 -22.28 -25.27 42.47
C LEU A 828 -23.54 -25.91 43.01
N TYR A 829 -23.98 -25.49 44.18
CA TYR A 829 -25.15 -26.08 44.81
C TYR A 829 -25.90 -25.10 45.70
N GLU A 830 -27.14 -25.46 45.98
CA GLU A 830 -28.00 -24.87 46.99
C GLU A 830 -28.50 -25.98 47.91
N THR A 831 -28.44 -25.78 49.23
CA THR A 831 -28.82 -26.78 50.22
C THR A 831 -30.29 -26.64 50.63
N HIS A 832 -30.96 -27.74 51.00
CA HIS A 832 -32.34 -27.71 51.48
C HIS A 832 -32.52 -26.98 52.83
N THR A 833 -31.43 -26.77 53.56
CA THR A 833 -31.44 -26.14 54.89
C THR A 833 -31.18 -24.65 54.78
N GLY A 834 -32.24 -23.85 54.93
CA GLY A 834 -32.14 -22.42 55.29
C GLY A 834 -31.54 -22.16 56.70
N GLN A 835 -30.65 -23.02 57.19
CA GLN A 835 -29.95 -22.88 58.47
C GLN A 835 -28.48 -22.55 58.22
N ILE A 836 -28.23 -21.32 57.75
CA ILE A 836 -27.05 -20.61 58.23
C ILE A 836 -27.36 -20.34 59.71
N ASP A 837 -26.67 -21.00 60.65
CA ASP A 837 -26.85 -20.77 62.09
C ASP A 837 -26.66 -19.26 62.39
N PRO A 838 -27.73 -18.51 62.72
CA PRO A 838 -27.64 -17.11 63.05
C PRO A 838 -27.40 -17.02 64.56
N GLN A 839 -26.24 -17.51 65.03
CA GLN A 839 -25.75 -17.03 66.31
C GLN A 839 -25.21 -15.60 66.13
N GLY A 840 -26.17 -14.68 66.06
CA GLY A 840 -26.07 -13.34 66.63
C GLY A 840 -25.27 -12.29 65.89
N GLU A 841 -25.36 -12.15 64.56
CA GLU A 841 -25.03 -10.89 63.87
C GLU A 841 -26.00 -10.67 62.70
N ASP A 842 -26.46 -9.43 62.55
CA ASP A 842 -27.43 -8.98 61.54
C ASP A 842 -26.99 -9.43 60.13
N TYR A 843 -27.91 -9.97 59.33
CA TYR A 843 -27.68 -10.32 57.92
C TYR A 843 -27.11 -9.13 57.10
N MET A 844 -27.32 -7.90 57.59
CA MET A 844 -26.78 -6.66 57.01
C MET A 844 -25.32 -6.33 57.41
N GLU A 845 -24.76 -6.89 58.50
CA GLU A 845 -23.35 -6.66 58.88
C GLU A 845 -22.36 -7.55 58.09
N VAL A 846 -22.82 -8.70 57.60
CA VAL A 846 -22.01 -9.63 56.78
C VAL A 846 -21.57 -9.00 55.46
N PHE A 847 -22.36 -8.07 54.91
CA PHE A 847 -22.01 -7.34 53.69
C PHE A 847 -20.97 -6.24 53.91
N VAL A 848 -20.82 -5.74 55.14
CA VAL A 848 -19.86 -4.66 55.48
C VAL A 848 -18.48 -5.23 55.78
N ASN A 849 -18.40 -6.43 56.37
CA ASN A 849 -17.14 -7.04 56.79
C ASN A 849 -16.69 -8.17 55.83
N LYS A 850 -15.91 -7.81 54.81
CA LYS A 850 -15.42 -8.71 53.73
C LYS A 850 -14.65 -9.97 54.20
N SER A 851 -14.30 -10.07 55.48
CA SER A 851 -13.46 -11.12 56.06
C SER A 851 -14.23 -12.30 56.69
N ARG A 852 -15.55 -12.20 56.94
CA ARG A 852 -16.37 -13.26 57.58
C ARG A 852 -17.26 -14.07 56.61
N LEU A 853 -16.93 -14.04 55.33
CA LEU A 853 -17.86 -14.30 54.21
C LEU A 853 -18.09 -15.77 53.80
N PHE A 854 -17.84 -16.74 54.67
CA PHE A 854 -17.94 -18.16 54.31
C PHE A 854 -18.79 -18.93 55.33
N PRO A 855 -20.11 -19.13 55.08
CA PRO A 855 -21.01 -19.78 56.02
C PRO A 855 -20.52 -21.19 56.37
N ARG A 856 -20.65 -21.59 57.64
CA ARG A 856 -20.36 -22.96 58.08
C ARG A 856 -21.63 -23.78 57.88
N GLU A 857 -21.55 -24.76 56.99
CA GLU A 857 -22.59 -25.73 56.69
C GLU A 857 -22.14 -27.13 57.15
N PRO A 858 -23.06 -28.07 57.43
CA PRO A 858 -22.71 -29.46 57.63
C PRO A 858 -22.07 -30.04 56.36
N TRP A 859 -20.85 -30.57 56.49
CA TRP A 859 -20.05 -31.11 55.39
C TRP A 859 -19.17 -32.26 55.90
N PRO A 860 -18.97 -33.36 55.15
CA PRO A 860 -19.42 -33.66 53.77
C PRO A 860 -20.90 -34.09 53.66
N PRO A 861 -21.51 -34.02 52.46
CA PRO A 861 -22.87 -34.52 52.20
C PRO A 861 -22.94 -36.05 52.29
N PHE A 862 -24.10 -36.57 52.70
CA PHE A 862 -24.42 -37.99 52.76
C PHE A 862 -25.07 -38.49 51.47
N ASP A 863 -25.98 -37.70 50.88
CA ASP A 863 -26.74 -38.08 49.69
C ASP A 863 -27.09 -36.88 48.80
N LEU A 864 -26.95 -37.04 47.49
CA LEU A 864 -27.07 -35.93 46.53
C LEU A 864 -28.52 -35.46 46.35
N GLU A 865 -29.50 -36.36 46.49
CA GLU A 865 -30.92 -36.04 46.30
C GLU A 865 -31.55 -35.38 47.53
N THR A 866 -31.07 -35.71 48.73
CA THR A 866 -31.68 -35.25 49.98
C THR A 866 -30.98 -34.07 50.62
N ASP A 867 -29.68 -33.87 50.40
CA ASP A 867 -28.91 -32.77 51.02
C ASP A 867 -28.97 -31.46 50.20
N PHE A 868 -29.23 -31.55 48.88
CA PHE A 868 -29.18 -30.41 47.96
C PHE A 868 -30.51 -30.18 47.25
N LEU A 869 -30.96 -28.92 47.20
CA LEU A 869 -32.09 -28.50 46.38
C LEU A 869 -31.79 -28.69 44.88
N TRP A 870 -30.56 -28.37 44.50
CA TRP A 870 -29.95 -28.69 43.21
C TRP A 870 -28.43 -28.66 43.36
N ILE A 871 -27.73 -29.45 42.54
CA ILE A 871 -26.27 -29.49 42.53
C ILE A 871 -25.74 -29.77 41.12
N HIS A 872 -24.89 -28.87 40.63
CA HIS A 872 -24.23 -28.99 39.33
C HIS A 872 -22.72 -29.12 39.50
N GLY A 873 -22.14 -30.18 38.95
CA GLY A 873 -20.71 -30.38 38.84
C GLY A 873 -20.17 -29.74 37.56
N TYR A 874 -18.96 -29.22 37.64
CA TYR A 874 -18.25 -28.58 36.54
C TYR A 874 -16.88 -29.23 36.40
N GLU A 875 -16.54 -29.66 35.20
CA GLU A 875 -15.19 -30.09 34.80
C GLU A 875 -14.71 -29.20 33.66
N GLY A 876 -13.53 -28.58 33.81
CA GLY A 876 -12.96 -27.77 32.74
C GLY A 876 -11.47 -27.52 32.89
N LEU A 877 -10.97 -26.65 32.01
CA LEU A 877 -9.58 -26.22 31.98
C LEU A 877 -9.49 -24.71 32.17
N VAL A 878 -8.59 -24.31 33.06
CA VAL A 878 -8.12 -22.93 33.15
C VAL A 878 -7.05 -22.75 32.07
N LEU A 879 -7.32 -21.86 31.12
CA LEU A 879 -6.41 -21.58 30.03
C LEU A 879 -5.12 -20.89 30.54
N PRO A 880 -3.97 -21.09 29.87
CA PRO A 880 -2.75 -20.34 30.16
C PRO A 880 -3.02 -18.83 30.24
N GLY A 881 -2.47 -18.17 31.27
CA GLY A 881 -2.78 -16.78 31.61
C GLY A 881 -3.93 -16.59 32.63
N GLY A 882 -4.71 -17.64 32.92
CA GLY A 882 -5.56 -17.72 34.12
C GLY A 882 -6.83 -16.88 34.11
N GLN A 883 -7.20 -16.31 32.96
CA GLN A 883 -8.34 -15.39 32.84
C GLN A 883 -9.63 -16.05 32.36
N ILE A 884 -9.55 -17.24 31.77
CA ILE A 884 -10.69 -17.92 31.14
C ILE A 884 -10.69 -19.40 31.55
N MET A 885 -11.88 -19.91 31.86
CA MET A 885 -12.15 -21.32 32.07
C MET A 885 -13.16 -21.81 31.05
N VAL A 886 -12.89 -22.95 30.41
CA VAL A 886 -13.78 -23.57 29.43
C VAL A 886 -13.95 -25.03 29.79
N GLY A 887 -15.17 -25.55 29.71
CA GLY A 887 -15.44 -26.95 30.05
C GLY A 887 -16.89 -27.35 29.90
N GLN A 888 -17.28 -28.38 30.64
CA GLN A 888 -18.63 -28.94 30.66
C GLN A 888 -19.18 -29.01 32.09
N TRP A 889 -20.48 -28.77 32.22
CA TRP A 889 -21.21 -28.96 33.46
C TRP A 889 -22.10 -30.20 33.35
N VAL A 890 -22.39 -30.82 34.49
CA VAL A 890 -23.24 -31.99 34.63
C VAL A 890 -24.10 -31.83 35.88
N ASP A 891 -25.37 -32.23 35.81
CA ASP A 891 -26.20 -32.37 36.99
C ASP A 891 -25.73 -33.59 37.78
N MET A 892 -25.39 -33.38 39.06
CA MET A 892 -24.80 -34.43 39.90
C MET A 892 -25.85 -35.46 40.33
N VAL A 893 -27.15 -35.15 40.21
CA VAL A 893 -28.27 -36.05 40.47
C VAL A 893 -28.67 -36.76 39.16
N ASP A 894 -29.07 -36.01 38.13
CA ASP A 894 -29.37 -36.58 36.80
C ASP A 894 -28.21 -36.36 35.82
N THR A 895 -27.23 -37.29 35.85
CA THR A 895 -26.03 -37.24 35.01
C THR A 895 -26.28 -37.22 33.48
N ARG A 896 -27.53 -37.38 33.02
CA ARG A 896 -27.93 -37.15 31.63
C ARG A 896 -28.01 -35.67 31.26
N ALA A 897 -28.34 -34.80 32.22
CA ALA A 897 -28.34 -33.36 32.02
C ALA A 897 -26.92 -32.81 32.11
N ARG A 898 -26.39 -32.37 30.96
CA ARG A 898 -25.03 -31.84 30.82
C ARG A 898 -24.97 -30.78 29.73
N GLY A 899 -23.96 -29.92 29.77
CA GLY A 899 -23.77 -28.91 28.72
C GLY A 899 -22.44 -28.16 28.81
N PRO A 900 -22.15 -27.27 27.86
CA PRO A 900 -20.93 -26.48 27.87
C PRO A 900 -21.00 -25.36 28.90
N PHE A 901 -19.83 -24.92 29.41
CA PHE A 901 -19.69 -23.67 30.14
C PHE A 901 -18.46 -22.88 29.71
N ILE A 902 -18.49 -21.58 29.95
CA ILE A 902 -17.34 -20.69 29.86
C ILE A 902 -17.43 -19.64 30.97
N PHE A 903 -16.31 -19.39 31.66
CA PHE A 903 -16.17 -18.31 32.63
C PHE A 903 -14.96 -17.45 32.26
N TRP A 904 -15.07 -16.13 32.39
CA TRP A 904 -13.94 -15.20 32.15
C TRP A 904 -13.93 -14.06 33.16
N ALA A 905 -12.74 -13.53 33.47
CA ALA A 905 -12.56 -12.51 34.49
C ALA A 905 -13.02 -11.12 33.98
N THR A 906 -13.76 -10.36 34.77
CA THR A 906 -14.21 -9.00 34.40
C THR A 906 -13.19 -7.94 34.82
N LYS A 907 -13.06 -6.87 34.01
CA LYS A 907 -12.02 -5.81 34.12
C LYS A 907 -11.97 -5.07 35.47
N THR A 908 -13.00 -5.14 36.30
CA THR A 908 -13.20 -4.31 37.49
C THR A 908 -12.39 -4.73 38.71
N PHE A 909 -11.80 -5.94 38.74
CA PHE A 909 -10.99 -6.42 39.86
C PHE A 909 -9.59 -6.82 39.37
N ARG A 910 -8.71 -5.82 39.26
CA ARG A 910 -7.33 -5.93 38.75
C ARG A 910 -6.33 -6.60 39.70
N GLU A 911 -6.73 -7.10 40.86
CA GLU A 911 -5.78 -7.54 41.90
C GLU A 911 -5.79 -9.04 42.21
N GLN A 912 -6.74 -9.84 41.72
CA GLN A 912 -6.76 -11.27 42.01
C GLN A 912 -7.27 -12.05 40.80
N SER A 913 -6.45 -12.98 40.29
CA SER A 913 -6.91 -14.05 39.39
C SER A 913 -8.11 -14.78 39.99
N PHE A 914 -8.94 -15.44 39.17
CA PHE A 914 -10.12 -16.21 39.63
C PHE A 914 -9.81 -17.11 40.83
N PHE A 915 -8.58 -17.58 40.91
CA PHE A 915 -8.02 -18.27 42.06
C PHE A 915 -6.81 -17.51 42.61
N PRO A 916 -6.66 -17.39 43.94
CA PRO A 916 -5.48 -16.83 44.57
C PRO A 916 -4.26 -17.77 44.58
N PHE A 917 -4.25 -18.82 43.74
CA PHE A 917 -3.10 -19.71 43.59
C PHE A 917 -2.10 -19.07 42.61
N PRO A 918 -0.92 -18.61 43.08
CA PRO A 918 0.07 -17.97 42.24
C PRO A 918 0.53 -18.91 41.12
N PHE A 919 0.94 -18.33 39.98
CA PHE A 919 1.60 -19.03 38.87
C PHE A 919 3.08 -19.35 39.19
N ASP A 920 3.57 -18.97 40.38
CA ASP A 920 4.99 -18.78 40.68
C ASP A 920 5.75 -20.02 41.21
N ASP A 921 5.12 -21.19 41.34
CA ASP A 921 5.82 -22.42 41.75
C ASP A 921 6.14 -23.34 40.54
N LEU A 922 6.85 -22.79 39.54
CA LEU A 922 7.52 -23.53 38.47
C LEU A 922 8.98 -23.08 38.32
#